data_AF-A0AAW1QHQ2-F1
#
_entry.id   AF-A0AAW1QHQ2-F1
#
_cell.length_a   1.000
_cell.length_b   1.000
_cell.length_c   1.000
_cell.angle_alpha   90.00
_cell.angle_beta   90.00
_cell.angle_gamma   90.00
#
_symmetry.space_group_name_H-M   'P 1'
#
loop_
_entity.id
_entity.type
_entity.pdbx_description
1 polymer ?
#
loop_
_entity_poly.entity_id
_entity_poly.type
_entity_poly.pdbx_seq_one_letter_code
_entity_poly.pdbx_strand_id
1 'polypeptide(L)'
;MAKAKKVSVADTRKPKHPLDANRPARGGKNQRDASTVRRLNMYKKTATRDKRGKILHQDFQSKDLPNTRIQPNRGWFQNSRVTDLKALEKFREEMSTKVNDAYTVLLREKKLPMALLEDPEAKAAAAGKAARASLVQTQPFAATFGVKRTRKRPKLAADSLADLVTTADRINATYAEKTDPEEEAREEGVRSAARDRLFDKGQSKRIWGELFKVVDSSDVVIQVLDARDPLGTRCRYLEHHLRKNARHKHVLLLLNKCDLVPAWVTKRWLKHLSAEFPTLAFHASITNPFGKGSLLGLLRQLARLRSDKKYISVGFVGYPNVGKSSVINTLRTKKVCKVAPVPGETKVWQYITLMKRIFLIDCPGVVYSKAGDSETQSVLKGVVRVENLEDATETIAAVLERVKPEYLRRAYKLAAWVDATDFLTQLARASGKLGRGGEPDLNTAAKMVLHDWQRGKIPFFELPPGYLPDKPAAAPAEAVTAEDAGAGDGDAATAAAAAAAVVESAAEALREQAAQALPVREDYFLAEDVAASPGNDAGEDRSGSGADEGPTNSGSSEDDSDAESTSSAERGAADGDGSDAESDGYGEAGLSWEAVMQSIQEPEAEAGEADAAAEEAPPAAAARQEAPAADAGSRKIFRKRARSNGVPPSEASQNGASFSGRSSEDSAFEAKDRNGGSLDSRILSGEFTHDGSTKEKITRLLRKVLAKDRGGPGRALSYALAKEGLKWRAAAAARMPEARGDIRQIVGQPVFVPLYKLFLTYGKVFRLSFGPKSFVVVSDAALARQILLTNAGNYSKGLLSEILDFVMGNGLIPADGEIWKSRRRAIVPSLHRKYIESMVAMFGDSALHGARTLQAAALEGRAAEMENFFSRLTLDIIGRAVFNYDFDSLTHDDPVIKAVYTVLREAEYRSTALFPYWNVPLLRWLVPRQRRCSAALGVVNQTLNTLISECKRLVEEEDAEFVEEFLSAADPSILHFLLASGEQISSKQLRDDLMTMLIAGHETTAAVLTWTMHCLAARPDIVSRLQAEIDAVVGDGVPGVEQVRGLRLTTRVINEAMRLYPQPPVLIRRALGPDTLGAYHLPAGADLFISVWNLHRSPEYWAEPNAFNPDRFPLDAPVPNEVTENFAYLPFGGGKRKCIGDQFALFESVVALAVLLRRFEFTMAPNAPPVNMTTGATIHTSGGLYMNVRPRAFVEDAPVVARPEPLLSEPVLNA
;
A
#
# COMPACT_ATOMS: atom_id res chain seq x y z
N MET A 1 33.06 47.92 47.33
CA MET A 1 32.26 46.94 48.11
C MET A 1 30.91 46.79 47.38
N ALA A 2 30.19 45.67 47.34
CA ALA A 2 30.32 44.33 47.95
C ALA A 2 30.25 43.23 46.85
N LYS A 3 31.12 42.22 46.85
CA LYS A 3 30.95 40.89 47.48
C LYS A 3 29.66 40.11 47.10
N ALA A 4 29.81 39.29 46.06
CA ALA A 4 29.32 37.92 45.86
C ALA A 4 27.98 37.45 46.49
N LYS A 5 27.11 36.90 45.63
CA LYS A 5 26.49 35.59 45.87
C LYS A 5 27.00 34.59 44.83
N LYS A 6 27.86 33.65 45.27
CA LYS A 6 28.14 32.42 44.53
C LYS A 6 26.86 31.58 44.56
N VAL A 7 26.39 31.12 43.40
CA VAL A 7 25.59 29.88 43.30
C VAL A 7 26.55 28.81 42.78
N SER A 8 26.50 27.64 43.40
CA SER A 8 27.46 26.55 43.22
C SER A 8 27.30 25.81 41.89
N VAL A 9 28.44 25.48 41.28
CA VAL A 9 28.71 24.31 40.43
C VAL A 9 27.53 23.80 39.57
N ALA A 10 27.37 24.40 38.38
CA ALA A 10 26.74 23.75 37.24
C ALA A 10 27.47 24.19 35.95
N ASP A 11 28.04 23.19 35.26
CA ASP A 11 28.90 23.23 34.06
C ASP A 11 28.89 24.53 33.21
N THR A 12 29.95 25.34 33.34
CA THR A 12 30.04 26.67 32.72
C THR A 12 30.76 26.68 31.37
N ARG A 13 30.14 26.11 30.33
CA ARG A 13 30.45 26.51 28.94
C ARG A 13 29.58 27.69 28.54
N LYS A 14 30.14 28.92 28.54
CA LYS A 14 29.45 30.10 27.99
C LYS A 14 29.00 29.78 26.54
N PRO A 15 27.73 30.04 26.18
CA PRO A 15 27.19 29.62 24.89
C PRO A 15 27.91 30.35 23.75
N LYS A 16 28.59 29.60 22.88
CA LYS A 16 29.48 30.15 21.84
C LYS A 16 28.73 30.80 20.67
N HIS A 17 27.44 30.51 20.50
CA HIS A 17 26.60 31.00 19.41
C HIS A 17 25.11 31.10 19.84
N PRO A 18 24.26 31.91 19.17
CA PRO A 18 22.79 31.91 19.34
C PRO A 18 22.04 30.57 19.19
N LEU A 19 22.69 29.50 18.74
CA LEU A 19 22.12 28.14 18.60
C LEU A 19 22.81 27.09 19.50
N ASP A 20 23.64 27.52 20.44
CA ASP A 20 24.27 26.65 21.43
C ASP A 20 23.23 26.18 22.46
N ALA A 21 23.08 24.86 22.60
CA ALA A 21 22.11 24.24 23.50
C ALA A 21 22.55 24.26 24.98
N ASN A 22 23.80 24.64 25.27
CA ASN A 22 24.36 24.78 26.62
C ASN A 22 23.96 26.13 27.28
N ARG A 23 22.71 26.56 27.09
CA ARG A 23 22.15 27.78 27.67
C ARG A 23 21.38 27.46 28.96
N PRO A 24 21.25 28.42 29.90
CA PRO A 24 20.36 28.25 31.05
C PRO A 24 18.91 28.02 30.61
N ALA A 25 18.17 27.22 31.38
CA ALA A 25 16.83 26.76 31.03
C ALA A 25 15.79 27.89 30.88
N ARG A 26 15.95 29.00 31.61
CA ARG A 26 15.24 30.26 31.36
C ARG A 26 16.13 31.19 30.53
N GLY A 27 15.71 31.48 29.30
CA GLY A 27 16.32 32.54 28.50
C GLY A 27 16.09 33.91 29.13
N GLY A 28 17.09 34.80 29.06
CA GLY A 28 16.87 36.22 29.37
C GLY A 28 15.92 36.87 28.35
N LYS A 29 15.39 38.08 28.64
CA LYS A 29 14.32 38.73 27.84
C LYS A 29 14.53 38.71 26.31
N ASN A 30 15.78 38.77 25.83
CA ASN A 30 16.12 38.77 24.39
C ASN A 30 16.86 37.49 23.93
N GLN A 31 16.82 36.38 24.67
CA GLN A 31 17.53 35.14 24.34
C GLN A 31 16.62 33.92 24.28
N ARG A 32 16.79 33.11 23.22
CA ARG A 32 16.16 31.79 23.11
C ARG A 32 16.64 30.89 24.25
N ASP A 33 15.68 30.19 24.86
CA ASP A 33 15.88 29.19 25.90
C ASP A 33 16.44 27.87 25.33
N ALA A 34 16.99 27.04 26.22
CA ALA A 34 17.60 25.76 25.81
C ALA A 34 16.61 24.80 25.12
N SER A 35 15.32 24.78 25.50
CA SER A 35 14.33 23.89 24.88
C SER A 35 14.01 24.32 23.44
N THR A 36 13.83 25.63 23.22
CA THR A 36 13.65 26.18 21.88
C THR A 36 14.88 25.96 21.01
N VAL A 37 16.09 26.15 21.54
CA VAL A 37 17.33 25.87 20.77
C VAL A 37 17.43 24.39 20.37
N ARG A 38 17.14 23.44 21.27
CA ARG A 38 17.10 22.00 20.93
C ARG A 38 16.10 21.69 19.82
N ARG A 39 14.87 22.22 19.94
CA ARG A 39 13.81 22.07 18.92
C ARG A 39 14.19 22.68 17.57
N LEU A 40 14.75 23.90 17.55
CA LEU A 40 15.22 24.54 16.31
C LEU A 40 16.37 23.77 15.65
N ASN A 41 17.26 23.19 16.46
CA ASN A 41 18.36 22.38 15.96
C ASN A 41 17.89 21.05 15.35
N MET A 42 16.74 20.51 15.76
CA MET A 42 16.14 19.29 15.18
C MET A 42 16.02 19.39 13.65
N TYR A 43 15.53 20.53 13.14
CA TYR A 43 15.34 20.78 11.71
C TYR A 43 16.63 20.99 10.92
N LYS A 44 17.78 21.11 11.60
CA LYS A 44 19.10 21.33 11.00
C LYS A 44 20.07 20.18 11.24
N LYS A 45 19.71 19.20 12.07
CA LYS A 45 20.54 18.05 12.41
C LYS A 45 20.67 17.13 11.19
N THR A 46 21.91 16.75 10.90
CA THR A 46 22.27 15.79 9.84
C THR A 46 23.32 14.82 10.38
N ALA A 47 23.48 13.67 9.72
CA ALA A 47 24.50 12.68 10.09
C ALA A 47 25.90 13.32 10.08
N THR A 48 26.55 13.37 11.25
CA THR A 48 27.91 13.88 11.39
C THR A 48 28.91 12.88 10.83
N ARG A 49 29.92 13.36 10.09
CA ARG A 49 30.92 12.51 9.42
C ARG A 49 32.34 13.02 9.69
N ASP A 50 33.29 12.10 9.70
CA ASP A 50 34.72 12.45 9.70
C ASP A 50 35.19 12.88 8.30
N LYS A 51 36.46 13.30 8.20
CA LYS A 51 37.10 13.69 6.92
C LYS A 51 37.24 12.54 5.91
N ARG A 52 36.99 11.29 6.33
CA ARG A 52 37.01 10.07 5.49
C ARG A 52 35.60 9.63 5.08
N GLY A 53 34.56 10.37 5.49
CA GLY A 53 33.16 10.07 5.20
C GLY A 53 32.50 9.07 6.17
N LYS A 54 33.21 8.58 7.19
CA LYS A 54 32.65 7.67 8.21
C LYS A 54 31.67 8.44 9.08
N ILE A 55 30.46 7.93 9.23
CA ILE A 55 29.45 8.50 10.13
C ILE A 55 29.92 8.33 11.59
N LEU A 56 29.93 9.43 12.33
CA LEU A 56 30.33 9.48 13.75
C LEU A 56 29.11 9.39 14.67
N HIS A 57 28.05 10.12 14.34
CA HIS A 57 26.80 10.15 15.11
C HIS A 57 25.63 10.57 14.24
N GLN A 58 24.49 9.91 14.44
CA GLN A 58 23.24 10.13 13.72
C GLN A 58 22.04 9.79 14.62
N ASP A 59 21.11 10.72 14.79
CA ASP A 59 19.90 10.50 15.59
C ASP A 59 18.94 9.50 14.91
N PHE A 60 18.27 8.66 15.71
CA PHE A 60 17.23 7.69 15.30
C PHE A 60 17.60 6.72 14.16
N GLN A 61 18.89 6.60 13.80
CA GLN A 61 19.40 5.65 12.82
C GLN A 61 20.65 4.93 13.35
N SER A 62 20.60 4.50 14.62
CA SER A 62 21.61 3.59 15.16
C SER A 62 21.62 2.28 14.38
N LYS A 63 22.79 1.67 14.26
CA LYS A 63 22.97 0.34 13.68
C LYS A 63 23.08 -0.75 14.74
N ASP A 64 23.17 -0.35 16.00
CA ASP A 64 23.33 -1.25 17.13
C ASP A 64 21.95 -1.82 17.48
N LEU A 65 21.85 -3.16 17.55
CA LEU A 65 20.62 -3.84 17.90
C LEU A 65 20.38 -3.70 19.41
N PRO A 66 19.19 -3.23 19.86
CA PRO A 66 18.87 -3.21 21.28
C PRO A 66 18.71 -4.63 21.82
N ASN A 67 18.89 -4.80 23.14
CA ASN A 67 18.55 -6.06 23.80
C ASN A 67 17.02 -6.21 23.84
N THR A 68 16.48 -7.20 23.12
CA THR A 68 15.03 -7.43 22.97
C THR A 68 14.45 -8.41 23.99
N ARG A 69 15.20 -8.77 25.05
CA ARG A 69 14.71 -9.67 26.11
C ARG A 69 13.64 -8.98 26.97
N ILE A 70 12.44 -9.54 26.99
CA ILE A 70 11.39 -9.19 27.95
C ILE A 70 11.67 -9.95 29.25
N GLN A 71 11.70 -9.24 30.39
CA GLN A 71 11.88 -9.86 31.70
C GLN A 71 10.58 -10.60 32.12
N PRO A 72 10.67 -11.83 32.65
CA PRO A 72 9.51 -12.50 33.23
C PRO A 72 9.01 -11.70 34.45
N ASN A 73 7.73 -11.31 34.42
CA ASN A 73 7.07 -10.57 35.50
C ASN A 73 5.68 -11.19 35.73
N ARG A 74 5.29 -11.40 36.99
CA ARG A 74 3.96 -11.94 37.34
C ARG A 74 2.84 -10.98 36.94
N GLY A 75 3.12 -9.67 36.85
CA GLY A 75 2.17 -8.65 36.42
C GLY A 75 1.69 -8.81 34.96
N TRP A 76 2.42 -9.53 34.09
CA TRP A 76 1.94 -9.84 32.73
C TRP A 76 0.67 -10.71 32.72
N PHE A 77 0.44 -11.49 33.78
CA PHE A 77 -0.65 -12.47 33.88
C PHE A 77 -1.76 -12.02 34.84
N GLN A 78 -1.70 -10.79 35.35
CA GLN A 78 -2.75 -10.20 36.19
C GLN A 78 -3.73 -9.39 35.33
N ASN A 79 -4.99 -9.32 35.78
CA ASN A 79 -6.01 -8.52 35.11
C ASN A 79 -5.65 -7.02 35.17
N SER A 80 -5.14 -6.48 34.07
CA SER A 80 -4.67 -5.09 33.97
C SER A 80 -5.79 -4.04 34.03
N ARG A 81 -7.05 -4.44 33.78
CA ARG A 81 -8.26 -3.64 33.94
C ARG A 81 -9.41 -4.54 34.42
N VAL A 82 -10.08 -4.14 35.49
CA VAL A 82 -11.28 -4.78 36.03
C VAL A 82 -12.32 -3.68 36.24
N THR A 83 -13.59 -3.96 35.98
CA THR A 83 -14.72 -3.03 36.17
C THR A 83 -15.84 -3.76 36.90
N ASP A 84 -16.44 -3.12 37.90
CA ASP A 84 -17.61 -3.66 38.59
C ASP A 84 -18.88 -3.55 37.73
N LEU A 85 -19.82 -4.48 37.89
CA LEU A 85 -21.04 -4.55 37.08
C LEU A 85 -21.91 -3.30 37.28
N LYS A 86 -22.08 -2.82 38.52
CA LYS A 86 -22.85 -1.61 38.82
C LYS A 86 -22.21 -0.35 38.22
N ALA A 87 -20.88 -0.28 38.25
CA ALA A 87 -20.13 0.81 37.62
C ALA A 87 -20.29 0.79 36.09
N LEU A 88 -20.37 -0.40 35.49
CA LEU A 88 -20.62 -0.57 34.06
C LEU A 88 -22.05 -0.18 33.65
N GLU A 89 -23.06 -0.57 34.42
CA GLU A 89 -24.46 -0.19 34.19
C GLU A 89 -24.64 1.33 34.27
N LYS A 90 -24.15 1.96 35.34
CA LYS A 90 -24.14 3.43 35.49
C LYS A 90 -23.39 4.11 34.34
N PHE A 91 -22.25 3.57 33.91
CA PHE A 91 -21.51 4.11 32.76
C PHE A 91 -22.31 3.99 31.45
N ARG A 92 -23.06 2.91 31.23
CA ARG A 92 -23.92 2.75 30.04
C ARG A 92 -25.07 3.77 30.04
N GLU A 93 -25.70 4.01 31.17
CA GLU A 93 -26.79 4.99 31.33
C GLU A 93 -26.30 6.45 31.14
N GLU A 94 -25.22 6.83 31.81
CA GLU A 94 -24.65 8.17 31.66
C GLU A 94 -24.09 8.46 30.26
N MET A 95 -23.62 7.44 29.55
CA MET A 95 -23.07 7.61 28.20
C MET A 95 -24.15 7.50 27.12
N SER A 96 -25.20 6.70 27.28
CA SER A 96 -26.29 6.63 26.29
C SER A 96 -27.03 7.97 26.15
N THR A 97 -27.16 8.70 27.25
CA THR A 97 -27.68 10.07 27.29
C THR A 97 -26.69 11.08 26.68
N LYS A 98 -25.43 11.10 27.15
CA LYS A 98 -24.42 12.12 26.78
C LYS A 98 -23.70 11.88 25.44
N VAL A 99 -23.81 10.72 24.81
CA VAL A 99 -23.18 10.44 23.49
C VAL A 99 -24.07 10.86 22.32
N ASN A 100 -25.38 10.94 22.53
CA ASN A 100 -26.35 11.28 21.48
C ASN A 100 -26.68 12.78 21.42
N ASP A 101 -26.38 13.55 22.46
CA ASP A 101 -26.47 15.01 22.43
C ASP A 101 -25.33 15.61 21.59
N ALA A 102 -25.68 16.55 20.72
CA ALA A 102 -24.79 17.20 19.76
C ALA A 102 -23.88 18.27 20.38
N TYR A 103 -24.20 18.76 21.59
CA TYR A 103 -23.48 19.84 22.26
C TYR A 103 -22.48 19.35 23.31
N THR A 104 -22.72 18.19 23.92
CA THR A 104 -21.83 17.59 24.90
C THR A 104 -20.55 17.01 24.27
N VAL A 105 -19.44 17.08 25.02
CA VAL A 105 -18.10 16.77 24.47
C VAL A 105 -17.31 15.84 25.39
N LEU A 106 -16.93 14.67 24.87
CA LEU A 106 -16.05 13.72 25.54
C LEU A 106 -14.56 14.12 25.38
N LEU A 107 -13.91 14.48 26.50
CA LEU A 107 -12.54 14.99 26.49
C LEU A 107 -11.45 13.92 26.42
N ARG A 108 -11.67 12.76 27.06
CA ARG A 108 -10.64 11.75 27.32
C ARG A 108 -11.07 10.33 26.89
N GLU A 109 -11.65 10.22 25.69
CA GLU A 109 -12.18 8.97 25.13
C GLU A 109 -11.19 7.79 25.22
N LYS A 110 -9.89 8.02 24.94
CA LYS A 110 -8.84 6.98 24.99
C LYS A 110 -8.67 6.28 26.37
N LYS A 111 -9.17 6.85 27.46
CA LYS A 111 -9.13 6.24 28.80
C LYS A 111 -10.43 5.50 29.16
N LEU A 112 -11.52 5.74 28.43
CA LEU A 112 -12.84 5.17 28.73
C LEU A 112 -13.07 3.87 27.94
N PRO A 113 -13.75 2.86 28.52
CA PRO A 113 -14.00 1.58 27.86
C PRO A 113 -15.21 1.67 26.91
N MET A 114 -15.12 2.52 25.88
CA MET A 114 -16.22 2.80 24.94
C MET A 114 -16.80 1.55 24.25
N ALA A 115 -16.00 0.50 24.07
CA ALA A 115 -16.45 -0.76 23.49
C ALA A 115 -17.55 -1.47 24.33
N LEU A 116 -17.64 -1.19 25.64
CA LEU A 116 -18.64 -1.80 26.52
C LEU A 116 -20.04 -1.15 26.43
N LEU A 117 -20.18 -0.07 25.65
CA LEU A 117 -21.46 0.61 25.40
C LEU A 117 -22.32 -0.11 24.35
N GLU A 118 -21.72 -0.88 23.45
CA GLU A 118 -22.47 -1.59 22.41
C GLU A 118 -22.84 -2.99 22.91
N ASP A 119 -24.10 -3.17 23.26
CA ASP A 119 -24.69 -4.49 23.51
C ASP A 119 -25.14 -5.12 22.17
N PRO A 120 -24.53 -6.24 21.72
CA PRO A 120 -24.85 -6.85 20.44
C PRO A 120 -26.29 -7.36 20.36
N GLU A 121 -26.86 -7.83 21.48
CA GLU A 121 -28.20 -8.42 21.54
C GLU A 121 -29.26 -7.32 21.49
N ALA A 122 -29.08 -6.25 22.26
CA ALA A 122 -29.96 -5.09 22.21
C ALA A 122 -29.94 -4.42 20.81
N LYS A 123 -28.78 -4.35 20.17
CA LYS A 123 -28.61 -3.80 18.80
C LYS A 123 -29.27 -4.68 17.74
N ALA A 124 -29.25 -6.00 17.89
CA ALA A 124 -29.97 -6.93 17.01
C ALA A 124 -31.49 -6.82 17.19
N ALA A 125 -31.97 -6.75 18.44
CA ALA A 125 -33.38 -6.57 18.77
C ALA A 125 -33.94 -5.23 18.25
N ALA A 126 -33.25 -4.12 18.50
CA ALA A 126 -33.65 -2.78 18.04
C ALA A 126 -33.69 -2.64 16.51
N ALA A 127 -32.89 -3.42 15.78
CA ALA A 127 -32.90 -3.44 14.32
C ALA A 127 -34.09 -4.23 13.71
N GLY A 128 -35.05 -4.71 14.52
CA GLY A 128 -36.13 -5.62 14.09
C GLY A 128 -35.62 -6.99 13.63
N LYS A 129 -34.32 -7.25 13.79
CA LYS A 129 -33.61 -8.47 13.40
C LYS A 129 -33.32 -9.28 14.65
N ALA A 130 -34.39 -9.75 15.32
CA ALA A 130 -34.28 -10.91 16.20
C ALA A 130 -33.47 -11.97 15.46
N ALA A 131 -32.31 -12.35 16.02
CA ALA A 131 -31.21 -12.95 15.26
C ALA A 131 -31.73 -14.15 14.47
N ARG A 132 -31.89 -14.00 13.14
CA ARG A 132 -32.50 -15.02 12.29
C ARG A 132 -31.71 -16.30 12.50
N ALA A 133 -32.35 -17.29 13.13
CA ALA A 133 -31.69 -18.52 13.56
C ALA A 133 -30.84 -19.06 12.40
N SER A 134 -29.54 -19.26 12.64
CA SER A 134 -28.56 -19.46 11.57
C SER A 134 -28.93 -20.70 10.77
N LEU A 135 -29.59 -20.49 9.63
CA LEU A 135 -30.24 -21.57 8.90
C LEU A 135 -29.19 -22.54 8.34
N VAL A 136 -27.96 -22.05 8.11
CA VAL A 136 -26.77 -22.81 7.74
C VAL A 136 -26.34 -23.81 8.83
N GLN A 137 -26.49 -23.47 10.12
CA GLN A 137 -26.17 -24.38 11.22
C GLN A 137 -27.18 -25.54 11.32
N THR A 138 -28.46 -25.28 11.01
CA THR A 138 -29.53 -26.30 11.07
C THR A 138 -29.71 -27.08 9.76
N GLN A 139 -29.38 -26.46 8.63
CA GLN A 139 -29.50 -27.01 7.29
C GLN A 139 -28.28 -26.59 6.43
N PRO A 140 -27.16 -27.32 6.51
CA PRO A 140 -26.01 -27.08 5.65
C PRO A 140 -26.39 -27.15 4.16
N PHE A 141 -25.68 -26.40 3.31
CA PHE A 141 -26.00 -26.33 1.87
C PHE A 141 -26.05 -27.72 1.20
N ALA A 142 -25.08 -28.60 1.47
CA ALA A 142 -25.03 -29.96 0.92
C ALA A 142 -26.16 -30.91 1.40
N ALA A 143 -26.80 -30.60 2.54
CA ALA A 143 -27.97 -31.30 3.04
C ALA A 143 -29.28 -30.75 2.45
N THR A 144 -29.27 -29.47 2.07
CA THR A 144 -30.41 -28.74 1.51
C THR A 144 -30.53 -28.95 -0.01
N PHE A 145 -29.39 -28.96 -0.71
CA PHE A 145 -29.26 -29.09 -2.16
C PHE A 145 -28.11 -30.02 -2.54
N GLY A 146 -28.20 -30.68 -3.70
CA GLY A 146 -27.18 -31.61 -4.21
C GLY A 146 -27.52 -33.10 -4.06
N VAL A 147 -26.55 -33.95 -4.41
CA VAL A 147 -26.75 -35.41 -4.58
C VAL A 147 -27.15 -36.11 -3.27
N LYS A 148 -26.61 -35.66 -2.12
CA LYS A 148 -26.91 -36.20 -0.78
C LYS A 148 -28.00 -35.39 -0.02
N ARG A 149 -28.90 -34.70 -0.74
CA ARG A 149 -29.95 -33.87 -0.12
C ARG A 149 -30.87 -34.68 0.83
N THR A 150 -30.97 -34.23 2.08
CA THR A 150 -31.87 -34.75 3.11
C THR A 150 -33.18 -33.99 3.18
N ARG A 151 -33.22 -32.71 2.76
CA ARG A 151 -34.45 -31.92 2.67
C ARG A 151 -35.38 -32.46 1.56
N LYS A 152 -36.49 -33.08 1.96
CA LYS A 152 -37.52 -33.62 1.04
C LYS A 152 -38.74 -32.73 0.82
N ARG A 153 -39.03 -31.80 1.73
CA ARG A 153 -40.20 -30.88 1.65
C ARG A 153 -39.75 -29.42 1.84
N PRO A 154 -40.40 -28.45 1.20
CA PRO A 154 -40.23 -27.04 1.54
C PRO A 154 -40.88 -26.74 2.91
N LYS A 155 -40.32 -25.78 3.65
CA LYS A 155 -41.07 -25.07 4.68
C LYS A 155 -41.82 -23.93 3.97
N LEU A 156 -43.12 -24.09 3.77
CA LEU A 156 -43.99 -23.04 3.24
C LEU A 156 -44.45 -22.15 4.40
N ALA A 157 -44.72 -20.88 4.10
CA ALA A 157 -45.31 -19.92 5.05
C ALA A 157 -46.83 -19.76 4.83
N ALA A 158 -47.48 -20.83 4.37
CA ALA A 158 -48.89 -20.90 4.05
C ALA A 158 -49.40 -22.29 4.48
N ASP A 159 -50.49 -22.31 5.25
CA ASP A 159 -51.05 -23.54 5.83
C ASP A 159 -52.12 -24.17 4.92
N SER A 160 -52.74 -23.39 4.04
CA SER A 160 -53.69 -23.87 3.01
C SER A 160 -53.31 -23.47 1.59
N LEU A 161 -53.93 -24.14 0.61
CA LEU A 161 -53.79 -23.78 -0.81
C LEU A 161 -54.38 -22.39 -1.12
N ALA A 162 -55.42 -21.96 -0.40
CA ALA A 162 -56.02 -20.63 -0.57
C ALA A 162 -55.08 -19.50 -0.10
N ASP A 163 -54.35 -19.71 0.99
CA ASP A 163 -53.34 -18.76 1.50
C ASP A 163 -52.15 -18.64 0.54
N LEU A 164 -51.81 -19.73 -0.14
CA LEU A 164 -50.77 -19.73 -1.16
C LEU A 164 -51.21 -18.98 -2.43
N VAL A 165 -52.47 -19.15 -2.87
CA VAL A 165 -53.04 -18.41 -4.02
C VAL A 165 -53.10 -16.92 -3.72
N THR A 166 -53.69 -16.50 -2.59
CA THR A 166 -53.74 -15.08 -2.21
C THR A 166 -52.36 -14.45 -2.03
N THR A 167 -51.38 -15.23 -1.55
CA THR A 167 -49.98 -14.79 -1.51
C THR A 167 -49.38 -14.63 -2.91
N ALA A 168 -49.65 -15.56 -3.83
CA ALA A 168 -49.21 -15.49 -5.22
C ALA A 168 -49.83 -14.29 -5.96
N ASP A 169 -51.13 -14.05 -5.79
CA ASP A 169 -51.84 -12.90 -6.37
C ASP A 169 -51.24 -11.57 -5.89
N ARG A 170 -50.96 -11.47 -4.58
CA ARG A 170 -50.28 -10.29 -4.00
C ARG A 170 -48.86 -10.10 -4.57
N ILE A 171 -48.08 -11.18 -4.70
CA ILE A 171 -46.74 -11.12 -5.30
C ILE A 171 -46.84 -10.72 -6.78
N ASN A 172 -47.82 -11.23 -7.52
CA ASN A 172 -48.03 -10.89 -8.93
C ASN A 172 -48.49 -9.43 -9.11
N ALA A 173 -49.35 -8.91 -8.24
CA ALA A 173 -49.68 -7.48 -8.21
C ALA A 173 -48.44 -6.63 -7.91
N THR A 174 -47.66 -7.00 -6.89
CA THR A 174 -46.40 -6.30 -6.54
C THR A 174 -45.33 -6.41 -7.64
N TYR A 175 -45.38 -7.47 -8.47
CA TYR A 175 -44.49 -7.67 -9.62
C TYR A 175 -44.95 -6.82 -10.81
N ALA A 176 -46.25 -6.83 -11.12
CA ALA A 176 -46.84 -6.00 -12.17
C ALA A 176 -46.62 -4.49 -11.91
N GLU A 177 -46.74 -4.04 -10.65
CA GLU A 177 -46.38 -2.69 -10.21
C GLU A 177 -44.88 -2.37 -10.31
N LYS A 178 -44.01 -3.37 -10.47
CA LYS A 178 -42.54 -3.24 -10.55
C LYS A 178 -41.95 -3.52 -11.93
N THR A 179 -42.77 -3.87 -12.92
CA THR A 179 -42.36 -3.88 -14.32
C THR A 179 -42.19 -2.42 -14.75
N ASP A 180 -40.98 -1.90 -14.54
CA ASP A 180 -40.65 -0.49 -14.75
C ASP A 180 -40.67 -0.10 -16.24
N PRO A 181 -40.97 1.18 -16.56
CA PRO A 181 -40.84 1.72 -17.92
C PRO A 181 -39.39 1.72 -18.46
N GLU A 182 -38.41 1.28 -17.68
CA GLU A 182 -37.05 1.01 -18.16
C GLU A 182 -36.96 -0.17 -19.16
N GLU A 183 -37.94 -1.10 -19.17
CA GLU A 183 -37.99 -2.12 -20.23
C GLU A 183 -38.39 -1.53 -21.59
N GLU A 184 -39.35 -0.59 -21.62
CA GLU A 184 -39.78 0.09 -22.86
C GLU A 184 -38.60 0.86 -23.51
N ALA A 185 -37.79 1.54 -22.70
CA ALA A 185 -36.62 2.30 -23.17
C ALA A 185 -35.50 1.41 -23.76
N ARG A 186 -35.50 0.10 -23.52
CA ARG A 186 -34.49 -0.82 -24.07
C ARG A 186 -34.81 -1.33 -25.48
N GLU A 187 -36.06 -1.24 -25.92
CA GLU A 187 -36.49 -1.81 -27.22
C GLU A 187 -36.05 -0.96 -28.43
N GLU A 188 -35.85 0.35 -28.27
CA GLU A 188 -35.53 1.26 -29.40
C GLU A 188 -34.08 1.13 -29.93
N GLY A 189 -33.21 0.37 -29.27
CA GLY A 189 -31.82 0.14 -29.70
C GLY A 189 -30.88 1.35 -29.61
N VAL A 190 -31.39 2.51 -29.19
CA VAL A 190 -30.61 3.72 -28.89
C VAL A 190 -29.99 3.59 -27.49
N ARG A 191 -28.74 4.04 -27.33
CA ARG A 191 -28.06 4.12 -26.03
C ARG A 191 -27.76 5.56 -25.69
N SER A 192 -27.93 5.92 -24.42
CA SER A 192 -27.47 7.19 -23.88
C SER A 192 -25.97 7.39 -24.12
N ALA A 193 -25.55 8.64 -24.32
CA ALA A 193 -24.15 8.98 -24.47
C ALA A 193 -23.33 8.62 -23.22
N ALA A 194 -22.03 8.36 -23.39
CA ALA A 194 -21.15 8.08 -22.26
C ALA A 194 -20.94 9.35 -21.41
N ARG A 195 -21.15 9.22 -20.09
CA ARG A 195 -20.93 10.26 -19.08
C ARG A 195 -19.55 10.92 -19.20
N ASP A 196 -19.50 12.25 -19.19
CA ASP A 196 -18.24 12.99 -19.23
C ASP A 196 -17.46 12.87 -17.91
N ARG A 197 -16.16 12.57 -18.03
CA ARG A 197 -15.15 12.57 -16.97
C ARG A 197 -15.01 13.92 -16.25
N LEU A 198 -15.59 14.98 -16.80
CA LEU A 198 -15.76 16.27 -16.14
C LEU A 198 -16.51 16.15 -14.81
N PHE A 199 -17.49 15.24 -14.70
CA PHE A 199 -18.32 15.04 -13.51
C PHE A 199 -17.59 14.28 -12.38
N ASP A 200 -16.57 13.49 -12.69
CA ASP A 200 -15.72 12.79 -11.71
C ASP A 200 -14.81 13.77 -10.91
N LYS A 201 -14.74 15.05 -11.31
CA LYS A 201 -13.88 16.06 -10.68
C LYS A 201 -14.37 16.40 -9.27
N GLY A 202 -13.69 15.82 -8.29
CA GLY A 202 -14.00 15.94 -6.86
C GLY A 202 -13.96 14.60 -6.15
N GLN A 203 -14.09 13.50 -6.91
CA GLN A 203 -14.06 12.11 -6.42
C GLN A 203 -12.66 11.47 -6.48
N SER A 204 -11.68 12.12 -7.12
CA SER A 204 -10.32 11.58 -7.29
C SER A 204 -9.68 11.10 -5.97
N LYS A 205 -9.06 9.90 -5.98
CA LYS A 205 -8.28 9.35 -4.85
C LYS A 205 -7.23 10.35 -4.31
N ARG A 206 -6.71 11.25 -5.15
CA ARG A 206 -5.82 12.35 -4.72
C ARG A 206 -6.52 13.33 -3.79
N ILE A 207 -7.74 13.75 -4.11
CA ILE A 207 -8.53 14.74 -3.33
C ILE A 207 -9.00 14.09 -2.02
N TRP A 208 -9.49 12.85 -2.09
CA TRP A 208 -9.87 12.09 -0.89
C TRP A 208 -8.67 11.78 0.03
N GLY A 209 -7.50 11.47 -0.53
CA GLY A 209 -6.26 11.33 0.23
C GLY A 209 -5.80 12.63 0.89
N GLU A 210 -6.11 13.81 0.34
CA GLU A 210 -5.90 15.09 1.00
C GLU A 210 -6.95 15.33 2.10
N LEU A 211 -8.24 15.02 1.84
CA LEU A 211 -9.30 15.10 2.85
C LEU A 211 -8.95 14.29 4.10
N PHE A 212 -8.58 13.01 3.94
CA PHE A 212 -8.29 12.17 5.10
C PHE A 212 -7.05 12.64 5.88
N LYS A 213 -6.06 13.30 5.26
CA LYS A 213 -4.96 13.98 5.98
C LYS A 213 -5.46 15.17 6.79
N VAL A 214 -6.36 15.99 6.24
CA VAL A 214 -6.96 17.14 6.94
C VAL A 214 -7.80 16.65 8.12
N VAL A 215 -8.63 15.63 7.90
CA VAL A 215 -9.42 14.97 8.95
C VAL A 215 -8.50 14.39 10.02
N ASP A 216 -7.46 13.65 9.64
CA ASP A 216 -6.54 13.04 10.61
C ASP A 216 -5.82 14.09 11.46
N SER A 217 -5.30 15.12 10.81
CA SER A 217 -4.54 16.21 11.42
C SER A 217 -5.36 17.22 12.24
N SER A 218 -6.69 17.15 12.23
CA SER A 218 -7.57 18.10 12.93
C SER A 218 -8.17 17.55 14.22
N ASP A 219 -8.29 18.43 15.22
CA ASP A 219 -9.07 18.23 16.44
C ASP A 219 -10.55 18.60 16.23
N VAL A 220 -10.79 19.59 15.36
CA VAL A 220 -12.10 20.14 15.02
C VAL A 220 -12.26 20.12 13.51
N VAL A 221 -13.36 19.55 13.01
CA VAL A 221 -13.75 19.55 11.58
C VAL A 221 -14.94 20.48 11.41
N ILE A 222 -14.74 21.58 10.69
CA ILE A 222 -15.80 22.49 10.27
C ILE A 222 -16.23 22.12 8.86
N GLN A 223 -17.48 21.70 8.71
CA GLN A 223 -18.10 21.41 7.43
C GLN A 223 -18.86 22.65 6.94
N VAL A 224 -18.35 23.27 5.88
CA VAL A 224 -18.91 24.49 5.28
C VAL A 224 -19.98 24.11 4.25
N LEU A 225 -21.18 24.65 4.42
CA LEU A 225 -22.36 24.45 3.57
C LEU A 225 -22.72 25.74 2.84
N ASP A 226 -23.43 25.64 1.72
CA ASP A 226 -24.00 26.79 1.01
C ASP A 226 -25.42 27.06 1.53
N ALA A 227 -25.73 28.29 1.95
CA ALA A 227 -27.02 28.64 2.54
C ALA A 227 -28.23 28.46 1.61
N ARG A 228 -27.99 28.41 0.29
CA ARG A 228 -29.02 28.24 -0.75
C ARG A 228 -29.49 26.79 -0.91
N ASP A 229 -28.58 25.84 -0.72
CA ASP A 229 -28.83 24.39 -0.69
C ASP A 229 -27.85 23.74 0.31
N PRO A 230 -28.21 23.70 1.61
CA PRO A 230 -27.34 23.11 2.62
C PRO A 230 -27.44 21.58 2.65
N LEU A 231 -28.49 20.95 2.12
CA LEU A 231 -28.64 19.49 2.17
C LEU A 231 -27.89 18.79 1.02
N GLY A 232 -27.93 19.34 -0.19
CA GLY A 232 -27.17 18.88 -1.35
C GLY A 232 -25.69 19.25 -1.30
N THR A 233 -25.28 20.25 -0.51
CA THR A 233 -23.86 20.55 -0.23
C THR A 233 -23.31 19.88 1.04
N ARG A 234 -24.11 19.05 1.72
CA ARG A 234 -23.72 18.31 2.94
C ARG A 234 -23.26 16.88 2.64
N CYS A 235 -22.10 16.51 3.19
CA CYS A 235 -21.47 15.20 2.98
C CYS A 235 -21.75 14.26 4.17
N ARG A 236 -22.86 13.53 4.11
CA ARG A 236 -23.27 12.54 5.13
C ARG A 236 -22.27 11.40 5.33
N TYR A 237 -21.55 10.99 4.27
CA TYR A 237 -20.52 9.96 4.35
C TYR A 237 -19.41 10.34 5.35
N LEU A 238 -18.94 11.59 5.30
CA LEU A 238 -17.91 12.08 6.22
C LEU A 238 -18.42 12.11 7.67
N GLU A 239 -19.66 12.55 7.90
CA GLU A 239 -20.29 12.53 9.22
C GLU A 239 -20.35 11.11 9.79
N HIS A 240 -20.76 10.13 8.98
CA HIS A 240 -20.78 8.72 9.38
C HIS A 240 -19.38 8.17 9.66
N HIS A 241 -18.40 8.46 8.79
CA HIS A 241 -17.01 8.05 8.98
C HIS A 241 -16.43 8.61 10.29
N LEU A 242 -16.69 9.88 10.60
CA LEU A 242 -16.25 10.51 11.85
C LEU A 242 -16.93 9.89 13.07
N ARG A 243 -18.25 9.68 13.04
CA ARG A 243 -19.01 9.00 14.11
C ARG A 243 -18.59 7.54 14.33
N LYS A 244 -18.10 6.84 13.30
CA LYS A 244 -17.62 5.44 13.40
C LYS A 244 -16.16 5.37 13.87
N ASN A 245 -15.26 6.13 13.25
CA ASN A 245 -13.81 5.94 13.35
C ASN A 245 -13.08 6.99 14.19
N ALA A 246 -13.69 8.16 14.44
CA ALA A 246 -13.00 9.32 15.03
C ALA A 246 -13.90 10.18 15.94
N ARG A 247 -14.66 9.55 16.84
CA ARG A 247 -15.62 10.20 17.76
C ARG A 247 -15.02 11.34 18.61
N HIS A 248 -13.74 11.23 19.01
CA HIS A 248 -12.99 12.30 19.69
C HIS A 248 -12.77 13.61 18.91
N LYS A 249 -13.24 13.73 17.66
CA LYS A 249 -13.13 14.93 16.81
C LYS A 249 -14.45 15.70 16.80
N HIS A 250 -14.38 17.00 17.01
CA HIS A 250 -15.56 17.85 17.10
C HIS A 250 -16.03 18.23 15.70
N VAL A 251 -17.30 17.97 15.37
CA VAL A 251 -17.90 18.31 14.07
C VAL A 251 -18.80 19.53 14.24
N LEU A 252 -18.57 20.55 13.42
CA LEU A 252 -19.33 21.80 13.42
C LEU A 252 -19.83 22.08 12.00
N LEU A 253 -21.07 22.55 11.86
CA LEU A 253 -21.61 22.99 10.58
C LEU A 253 -21.46 24.52 10.46
N LEU A 254 -21.06 25.01 9.28
CA LEU A 254 -20.95 26.43 9.01
C LEU A 254 -21.74 26.78 7.75
N LEU A 255 -22.90 27.39 7.95
CA LEU A 255 -23.80 27.82 6.89
C LEU A 255 -23.28 29.15 6.31
N ASN A 256 -22.64 29.10 5.15
CA ASN A 256 -22.00 30.26 4.52
C ASN A 256 -22.82 30.79 3.33
N LYS A 257 -22.60 32.05 2.94
CA LYS A 257 -23.36 32.79 1.92
C LYS A 257 -24.79 33.15 2.33
N CYS A 258 -24.99 33.45 3.61
CA CYS A 258 -26.29 33.93 4.12
C CYS A 258 -26.78 35.22 3.44
N ASP A 259 -25.90 35.98 2.75
CA ASP A 259 -26.26 37.17 1.95
C ASP A 259 -27.01 36.86 0.66
N LEU A 260 -27.03 35.59 0.22
CA LEU A 260 -27.72 35.13 -0.99
C LEU A 260 -29.08 34.48 -0.72
N VAL A 261 -29.61 34.57 0.51
CA VAL A 261 -30.91 34.02 0.91
C VAL A 261 -31.64 34.99 1.87
N PRO A 262 -32.99 34.96 1.96
CA PRO A 262 -33.71 35.74 2.95
C PRO A 262 -33.34 35.37 4.40
N ALA A 263 -33.47 36.32 5.32
CA ALA A 263 -33.09 36.14 6.72
C ALA A 263 -33.85 34.99 7.40
N TRP A 264 -35.15 34.86 7.13
CA TRP A 264 -36.00 33.81 7.71
C TRP A 264 -35.59 32.41 7.26
N VAL A 265 -35.12 32.25 6.01
CA VAL A 265 -34.61 30.98 5.45
C VAL A 265 -33.36 30.54 6.22
N THR A 266 -32.42 31.46 6.43
CA THR A 266 -31.22 31.19 7.26
C THR A 266 -31.60 30.80 8.69
N LYS A 267 -32.53 31.54 9.34
CA LYS A 267 -32.98 31.21 10.72
C LYS A 267 -33.62 29.82 10.82
N ARG A 268 -34.44 29.42 9.82
CA ARG A 268 -35.03 28.07 9.78
C ARG A 268 -34.00 26.97 9.52
N TRP A 269 -33.05 27.17 8.61
CA TRP A 269 -31.96 26.22 8.39
C TRP A 269 -31.07 26.06 9.62
N LEU A 270 -30.77 27.15 10.34
CA LEU A 270 -30.10 27.08 11.64
C LEU A 270 -30.88 26.21 12.62
N LYS A 271 -32.19 26.43 12.80
CA LYS A 271 -33.03 25.63 13.70
C LYS A 271 -33.03 24.14 13.34
N HIS A 272 -33.10 23.80 12.05
CA HIS A 272 -33.11 22.42 11.57
C HIS A 272 -31.75 21.72 11.75
N LEU A 273 -30.66 22.36 11.35
CA LEU A 273 -29.31 21.77 11.41
C LEU A 273 -28.76 21.70 12.84
N SER A 274 -29.11 22.68 13.70
CA SER A 274 -28.71 22.73 15.11
C SER A 274 -29.31 21.62 15.98
N ALA A 275 -30.29 20.87 15.47
CA ALA A 275 -30.79 19.65 16.11
C ALA A 275 -29.83 18.45 15.93
N GLU A 276 -28.96 18.47 14.92
CA GLU A 276 -27.99 17.38 14.65
C GLU A 276 -26.55 17.72 15.05
N PHE A 277 -26.13 18.96 14.84
CA PHE A 277 -24.77 19.44 15.05
C PHE A 277 -24.78 20.94 15.33
N PRO A 278 -23.88 21.48 16.19
CA PRO A 278 -23.78 22.92 16.40
C PRO A 278 -23.50 23.63 15.07
N THR A 279 -24.42 24.53 14.67
CA THR A 279 -24.43 25.17 13.35
C THR A 279 -24.35 26.69 13.50
N LEU A 280 -23.42 27.34 12.82
CA LEU A 280 -23.30 28.80 12.81
C LEU A 280 -23.59 29.38 11.43
N ALA A 281 -24.24 30.55 11.38
CA ALA A 281 -24.40 31.33 10.16
C ALA A 281 -23.17 32.21 9.90
N PHE A 282 -22.83 32.40 8.63
CA PHE A 282 -21.61 33.10 8.23
C PHE A 282 -21.76 33.84 6.88
N HIS A 283 -21.17 35.03 6.80
CA HIS A 283 -20.93 35.70 5.53
C HIS A 283 -19.43 36.02 5.42
N ALA A 284 -18.77 35.37 4.47
CA ALA A 284 -17.32 35.45 4.28
C ALA A 284 -16.90 36.67 3.44
N SER A 285 -16.73 37.81 4.10
CA SER A 285 -16.12 39.03 3.54
C SER A 285 -14.95 39.52 4.38
N ILE A 286 -13.93 40.10 3.75
CA ILE A 286 -12.80 40.70 4.47
C ILE A 286 -13.20 42.04 5.11
N THR A 287 -14.11 42.78 4.48
CA THR A 287 -14.53 44.13 4.89
C THR A 287 -15.75 44.11 5.81
N ASN A 288 -16.82 43.41 5.42
CA ASN A 288 -18.08 43.35 6.17
C ASN A 288 -18.48 41.90 6.51
N PRO A 289 -17.79 41.22 7.45
CA PRO A 289 -18.11 39.83 7.80
C PRO A 289 -19.24 39.68 8.82
N PHE A 290 -20.08 38.66 8.63
CA PHE A 290 -21.04 38.20 9.65
C PHE A 290 -20.63 36.84 10.24
N GLY A 291 -20.94 36.61 11.53
CA GLY A 291 -20.63 35.36 12.23
C GLY A 291 -19.17 35.16 12.65
N LYS A 292 -18.26 36.07 12.24
CA LYS A 292 -16.82 36.03 12.58
C LYS A 292 -16.56 36.06 14.09
N GLY A 293 -17.30 36.87 14.85
CA GLY A 293 -17.17 36.96 16.31
C GLY A 293 -17.51 35.63 16.99
N SER A 294 -18.70 35.11 16.69
CA SER A 294 -19.23 33.83 17.20
C SER A 294 -18.28 32.65 16.92
N LEU A 295 -17.80 32.52 15.67
CA LEU A 295 -16.86 31.46 15.31
C LEU A 295 -15.50 31.60 16.02
N LEU A 296 -15.00 32.81 16.22
CA LEU A 296 -13.79 33.04 17.02
C LEU A 296 -13.99 32.74 18.51
N GLY A 297 -15.19 33.02 19.07
CA GLY A 297 -15.57 32.65 20.43
C GLY A 297 -15.52 31.14 20.64
N LEU A 298 -16.25 30.39 19.81
CA LEU A 298 -16.33 28.93 19.85
C LEU A 298 -14.94 28.28 19.69
N LEU A 299 -14.12 28.73 18.73
CA LEU A 299 -12.77 28.19 18.56
C LEU A 299 -11.83 28.48 19.74
N ARG A 300 -11.99 29.63 20.43
CA ARG A 300 -11.26 29.93 21.67
C ARG A 300 -11.70 29.01 22.81
N GLN A 301 -12.98 28.69 22.90
CA GLN A 301 -13.54 27.78 23.92
C GLN A 301 -13.02 26.35 23.72
N LEU A 302 -13.06 25.82 22.49
CA LEU A 302 -12.48 24.51 22.17
C LEU A 302 -10.97 24.47 22.46
N ALA A 303 -10.24 25.57 22.23
CA ALA A 303 -8.83 25.69 22.62
C ALA A 303 -8.60 25.77 24.14
N ARG A 304 -9.55 26.28 24.94
CA ARG A 304 -9.50 26.24 26.42
C ARG A 304 -9.80 24.84 26.94
N LEU A 305 -10.81 24.19 26.36
CA LEU A 305 -11.25 22.84 26.69
C LEU A 305 -10.13 21.81 26.47
N ARG A 306 -9.41 21.91 25.35
CA ARG A 306 -8.19 21.14 25.04
C ARG A 306 -6.94 21.85 25.55
N SER A 307 -6.88 22.05 26.86
CA SER A 307 -5.72 22.65 27.57
C SER A 307 -4.54 21.68 27.72
N ASP A 308 -4.80 20.38 27.64
CA ASP A 308 -3.81 19.31 27.52
C ASP A 308 -2.94 19.48 26.25
N LYS A 309 -3.55 19.94 25.15
CA LYS A 309 -2.86 20.22 23.91
C LYS A 309 -2.27 21.63 23.86
N LYS A 310 -1.01 21.70 23.43
CA LYS A 310 -0.28 22.96 23.18
C LYS A 310 -0.98 23.85 22.15
N TYR A 311 -1.54 23.25 21.12
CA TYR A 311 -2.31 23.90 20.06
C TYR A 311 -3.44 22.98 19.60
N ILE A 312 -4.47 23.56 18.98
CA ILE A 312 -5.54 22.84 18.27
C ILE A 312 -5.45 23.08 16.77
N SER A 313 -5.83 22.07 15.99
CA SER A 313 -5.95 22.14 14.53
C SER A 313 -7.41 22.07 14.09
N VAL A 314 -7.83 23.00 13.23
CA VAL A 314 -9.22 23.14 12.74
C VAL A 314 -9.25 22.93 11.23
N GLY A 315 -9.85 21.84 10.76
CA GLY A 315 -9.99 21.52 9.34
C GLY A 315 -11.28 22.07 8.74
N PHE A 316 -11.18 22.82 7.64
CA PHE A 316 -12.32 23.27 6.85
C PHE A 316 -12.58 22.30 5.71
N VAL A 317 -13.74 21.63 5.72
CA VAL A 317 -14.17 20.62 4.75
C VAL A 317 -15.51 21.03 4.12
N GLY A 318 -15.86 20.49 2.95
CA GLY A 318 -17.13 20.79 2.25
C GLY A 318 -16.97 20.81 0.73
N TYR A 319 -18.08 20.98 0.02
CA TYR A 319 -18.14 20.96 -1.44
C TYR A 319 -17.23 22.03 -2.10
N PRO A 320 -16.88 21.89 -3.39
CA PRO A 320 -16.33 22.99 -4.17
C PRO A 320 -17.20 24.26 -4.08
N ASN A 321 -16.60 25.44 -4.23
CA ASN A 321 -17.29 26.74 -4.27
C ASN A 321 -18.16 27.16 -3.05
N VAL A 322 -18.27 26.37 -1.97
CA VAL A 322 -19.00 26.77 -0.74
C VAL A 322 -18.32 27.91 0.05
N GLY A 323 -17.06 28.25 -0.26
CA GLY A 323 -16.36 29.41 0.33
C GLY A 323 -15.37 29.12 1.47
N LYS A 324 -14.95 27.86 1.70
CA LYS A 324 -13.94 27.46 2.71
C LYS A 324 -12.75 28.44 2.84
N SER A 325 -12.03 28.65 1.74
CA SER A 325 -10.87 29.55 1.66
C SER A 325 -11.23 31.03 1.93
N SER A 326 -12.46 31.45 1.63
CA SER A 326 -12.98 32.81 1.94
C SER A 326 -13.27 32.98 3.43
N VAL A 327 -13.80 31.95 4.10
CA VAL A 327 -13.99 31.94 5.57
C VAL A 327 -12.64 32.10 6.27
N ILE A 328 -11.61 31.38 5.83
CA ILE A 328 -10.26 31.51 6.39
C ILE A 328 -9.69 32.92 6.19
N ASN A 329 -9.82 33.51 5.00
CA ASN A 329 -9.41 34.89 4.72
C ASN A 329 -10.14 35.91 5.60
N THR A 330 -11.42 35.66 5.87
CA THR A 330 -12.28 36.47 6.76
C THR A 330 -11.81 36.42 8.21
N LEU A 331 -11.56 35.22 8.74
CA LEU A 331 -10.98 35.01 10.08
C LEU A 331 -9.61 35.66 10.22
N ARG A 332 -8.81 35.66 9.14
CA ARG A 332 -7.47 36.26 9.07
C ARG A 332 -7.45 37.76 8.79
N THR A 333 -8.59 38.37 8.47
CA THR A 333 -8.78 39.75 7.97
C THR A 333 -7.82 40.16 6.84
N LYS A 334 -7.34 39.18 6.06
CA LYS A 334 -6.46 39.40 4.91
C LYS A 334 -6.48 38.21 3.97
N LYS A 335 -6.11 38.44 2.71
CA LYS A 335 -6.04 37.39 1.68
C LYS A 335 -4.81 36.49 1.93
N VAL A 336 -5.03 35.33 2.54
CA VAL A 336 -4.03 34.27 2.77
C VAL A 336 -4.23 33.13 1.78
N CYS A 337 -5.45 32.60 1.69
CA CYS A 337 -5.83 31.63 0.67
C CYS A 337 -6.12 32.32 -0.67
N LYS A 338 -5.76 31.65 -1.78
CA LYS A 338 -6.31 32.00 -3.09
C LYS A 338 -7.81 31.70 -3.12
N VAL A 339 -8.57 32.57 -3.77
CA VAL A 339 -10.02 32.46 -3.93
C VAL A 339 -10.38 32.88 -5.35
N ALA A 340 -11.29 32.14 -5.97
CA ALA A 340 -11.84 32.38 -7.29
C ALA A 340 -13.29 31.84 -7.34
N PRO A 341 -14.16 32.37 -8.21
CA PRO A 341 -15.55 31.87 -8.36
C PRO A 341 -15.63 30.55 -9.13
N VAL A 342 -14.49 29.99 -9.58
CA VAL A 342 -14.42 28.71 -10.30
C VAL A 342 -13.99 27.57 -9.36
N PRO A 343 -14.57 26.36 -9.51
CA PRO A 343 -14.17 25.22 -8.69
C PRO A 343 -12.73 24.75 -8.97
N GLY A 344 -12.11 24.14 -7.95
CA GLY A 344 -10.78 23.53 -8.04
C GLY A 344 -9.58 24.49 -7.93
N GLU A 345 -9.75 25.69 -7.36
CA GLU A 345 -8.65 26.62 -7.07
C GLU A 345 -7.71 26.08 -5.97
N THR A 346 -8.27 25.69 -4.82
CA THR A 346 -7.53 24.99 -3.74
C THR A 346 -7.32 23.52 -4.14
N LYS A 347 -6.07 23.14 -4.45
CA LYS A 347 -5.70 21.83 -5.00
C LYS A 347 -4.98 20.87 -4.05
N VAL A 348 -4.48 21.40 -2.93
CA VAL A 348 -3.63 20.74 -1.91
C VAL A 348 -3.95 21.42 -0.58
N TRP A 349 -3.90 20.69 0.53
CA TRP A 349 -4.11 21.27 1.86
C TRP A 349 -3.03 22.29 2.27
N GLN A 350 -3.37 23.22 3.16
CA GLN A 350 -2.44 24.23 3.68
C GLN A 350 -2.72 24.60 5.14
N TYR A 351 -1.65 24.74 5.93
CA TYR A 351 -1.70 25.20 7.32
C TYR A 351 -1.62 26.72 7.43
N ILE A 352 -2.55 27.32 8.16
CA ILE A 352 -2.66 28.75 8.37
C ILE A 352 -2.81 29.01 9.87
N THR A 353 -1.81 29.64 10.48
CA THR A 353 -1.91 30.10 11.88
C THR A 353 -3.04 31.13 11.99
N LEU A 354 -3.94 31.02 12.96
CA LEU A 354 -4.88 32.08 13.33
C LEU A 354 -4.41 32.79 14.60
N MET A 355 -4.10 32.00 15.64
CA MET A 355 -3.50 32.45 16.90
C MET A 355 -2.35 31.52 17.28
N LYS A 356 -1.53 31.87 18.28
CA LYS A 356 -0.41 31.02 18.73
C LYS A 356 -0.81 29.60 19.16
N ARG A 357 -2.11 29.37 19.50
CA ARG A 357 -2.68 28.07 19.87
C ARG A 357 -3.68 27.49 18.85
N ILE A 358 -4.01 28.20 17.78
CA ILE A 358 -5.07 27.77 16.83
C ILE A 358 -4.51 27.81 15.41
N PHE A 359 -4.47 26.64 14.78
CA PHE A 359 -4.14 26.45 13.38
C PHE A 359 -5.39 26.10 12.59
N LEU A 360 -5.55 26.72 11.43
CA LEU A 360 -6.60 26.43 10.45
C LEU A 360 -5.98 25.61 9.31
N ILE A 361 -6.75 24.69 8.75
CA ILE A 361 -6.35 23.85 7.63
C ILE A 361 -7.40 24.01 6.53
N ASP A 362 -6.98 24.49 5.36
CA ASP A 362 -7.82 24.59 4.17
C ASP A 362 -7.78 23.26 3.39
N CYS A 363 -8.92 22.73 2.96
CA CYS A 363 -9.03 21.49 2.21
C CYS A 363 -9.47 21.76 0.76
N PRO A 364 -9.00 21.01 -0.25
CA PRO A 364 -9.67 20.96 -1.55
C PRO A 364 -11.17 20.65 -1.41
N GLY A 365 -11.98 21.09 -2.38
CA GLY A 365 -13.40 20.73 -2.43
C GLY A 365 -13.56 19.24 -2.74
N VAL A 366 -14.37 18.55 -1.92
CA VAL A 366 -14.65 17.12 -2.04
C VAL A 366 -16.09 16.95 -2.47
N VAL A 367 -16.34 15.98 -3.35
CA VAL A 367 -17.68 15.59 -3.79
C VAL A 367 -17.85 14.12 -3.48
N TYR A 368 -18.97 13.79 -2.85
CA TYR A 368 -19.44 12.43 -2.66
C TYR A 368 -20.71 12.30 -3.49
N SER A 369 -20.65 11.60 -4.61
CA SER A 369 -21.83 11.28 -5.39
C SER A 369 -22.49 10.05 -4.80
N LYS A 370 -23.79 10.13 -4.55
CA LYS A 370 -24.62 8.94 -4.31
C LYS A 370 -24.97 8.32 -5.66
N ALA A 371 -25.24 7.02 -5.69
CA ALA A 371 -26.00 6.43 -6.78
C ALA A 371 -27.34 7.19 -6.89
N GLY A 372 -27.55 7.90 -8.01
CA GLY A 372 -28.69 8.81 -8.23
C GLY A 372 -28.41 10.32 -8.25
N ASP A 373 -27.19 10.81 -7.98
CA ASP A 373 -26.84 12.23 -8.21
C ASP A 373 -26.74 12.52 -9.72
N SER A 374 -27.66 13.33 -10.27
CA SER A 374 -27.66 13.68 -11.70
C SER A 374 -26.54 14.67 -12.08
N GLU A 375 -26.19 14.68 -13.38
CA GLU A 375 -25.19 15.59 -13.94
C GLU A 375 -25.60 17.05 -13.76
N THR A 376 -26.87 17.36 -14.05
CA THR A 376 -27.53 18.65 -13.81
C THR A 376 -27.31 19.14 -12.37
N GLN A 377 -27.57 18.29 -11.37
CA GLN A 377 -27.33 18.66 -9.96
C GLN A 377 -25.86 18.96 -9.68
N SER A 378 -24.93 18.23 -10.32
CA SER A 378 -23.48 18.45 -10.16
C SER A 378 -23.02 19.79 -10.74
N VAL A 379 -23.62 20.24 -11.85
CA VAL A 379 -23.40 21.60 -12.40
C VAL A 379 -23.94 22.67 -11.46
N LEU A 380 -25.19 22.52 -11.00
CA LEU A 380 -25.89 23.50 -10.14
C LEU A 380 -25.23 23.64 -8.76
N LYS A 381 -24.74 22.54 -8.17
CA LYS A 381 -23.94 22.53 -6.92
C LYS A 381 -22.56 23.20 -7.07
N GLY A 382 -22.17 23.64 -8.28
CA GLY A 382 -20.93 24.37 -8.52
C GLY A 382 -19.66 23.53 -8.46
N VAL A 383 -19.78 22.21 -8.69
CA VAL A 383 -18.65 21.27 -8.76
C VAL A 383 -17.87 21.44 -10.07
N VAL A 384 -18.61 21.62 -11.16
CA VAL A 384 -18.11 21.62 -12.53
C VAL A 384 -17.78 23.03 -13.00
N ARG A 385 -16.70 23.14 -13.79
CA ARG A 385 -16.32 24.35 -14.52
C ARG A 385 -17.13 24.45 -15.81
N VAL A 386 -18.10 25.37 -15.81
CA VAL A 386 -19.08 25.64 -16.89
C VAL A 386 -18.42 25.79 -18.26
N GLU A 387 -17.21 26.32 -18.32
CA GLU A 387 -16.46 26.53 -19.57
C GLU A 387 -16.14 25.22 -20.31
N ASN A 388 -16.10 24.08 -19.62
CA ASN A 388 -15.75 22.77 -20.20
C ASN A 388 -16.97 21.90 -20.50
N LEU A 389 -18.19 22.35 -20.20
CA LEU A 389 -19.41 21.62 -20.59
C LEU A 389 -19.51 21.63 -22.12
N GLU A 390 -19.75 20.48 -22.74
CA GLU A 390 -19.94 20.39 -24.19
C GLU A 390 -21.26 21.08 -24.58
N ASP A 391 -22.38 20.61 -24.03
CA ASP A 391 -23.67 21.30 -24.03
C ASP A 391 -24.02 21.80 -22.61
N ALA A 392 -24.46 23.06 -22.51
CA ALA A 392 -24.94 23.68 -21.30
C ALA A 392 -26.47 23.91 -21.30
N THR A 393 -27.13 23.74 -22.45
CA THR A 393 -28.55 24.08 -22.64
C THR A 393 -29.47 23.16 -21.85
N GLU A 394 -29.18 21.86 -21.79
CA GLU A 394 -29.92 20.85 -21.02
C GLU A 394 -30.07 21.21 -19.53
N THR A 395 -29.08 21.88 -18.95
CA THR A 395 -29.10 22.26 -17.52
C THR A 395 -30.06 23.43 -17.25
N ILE A 396 -30.42 24.23 -18.25
CA ILE A 396 -31.16 25.49 -18.06
C ILE A 396 -32.61 25.24 -17.65
N ALA A 397 -33.27 24.18 -18.12
CA ALA A 397 -34.63 23.82 -17.68
C ALA A 397 -34.70 23.67 -16.14
N ALA A 398 -33.71 23.01 -15.54
CA ALA A 398 -33.60 22.81 -14.10
C ALA A 398 -33.16 24.08 -13.31
N VAL A 399 -32.69 25.13 -14.00
CA VAL A 399 -32.51 26.48 -13.43
C VAL A 399 -33.85 27.21 -13.41
N LEU A 400 -34.60 27.17 -14.52
CA LEU A 400 -35.91 27.82 -14.64
C LEU A 400 -36.92 27.26 -13.64
N GLU A 401 -36.85 25.96 -13.33
CA GLU A 401 -37.66 25.30 -12.28
C GLU A 401 -37.33 25.81 -10.86
N ARG A 402 -36.06 26.13 -10.58
CA ARG A 402 -35.57 26.52 -9.24
C ARG A 402 -35.65 28.03 -8.96
N VAL A 403 -35.85 28.85 -9.97
CA VAL A 403 -35.83 30.32 -9.86
C VAL A 403 -37.19 30.87 -10.23
N LYS A 404 -37.78 31.70 -9.37
CA LYS A 404 -39.03 32.40 -9.69
C LYS A 404 -38.86 33.24 -10.98
N PRO A 405 -39.77 33.16 -11.97
CA PRO A 405 -39.64 33.88 -13.25
C PRO A 405 -39.41 35.39 -13.10
N GLU A 406 -39.97 36.00 -12.05
CA GLU A 406 -39.83 37.42 -11.71
C GLU A 406 -38.36 37.81 -11.50
N TYR A 407 -37.57 36.95 -10.86
CA TYR A 407 -36.14 37.19 -10.63
C TYR A 407 -35.33 37.19 -11.92
N LEU A 408 -35.64 36.27 -12.84
CA LEU A 408 -34.97 36.19 -14.13
C LEU A 408 -35.37 37.35 -15.06
N ARG A 409 -36.66 37.76 -15.04
CA ARG A 409 -37.12 38.97 -15.75
C ARG A 409 -36.41 40.22 -15.24
N ARG A 410 -36.28 40.39 -13.92
CA ARG A 410 -35.57 41.54 -13.32
C ARG A 410 -34.07 41.52 -13.63
N ALA A 411 -33.43 40.35 -13.60
CA ALA A 411 -31.99 40.21 -13.84
C ALA A 411 -31.59 40.43 -15.31
N TYR A 412 -32.36 39.89 -16.27
CA TYR A 412 -32.00 39.91 -17.70
C TYR A 412 -32.84 40.87 -18.55
N LYS A 413 -33.88 41.50 -17.99
CA LYS A 413 -34.80 42.44 -18.69
C LYS A 413 -35.44 41.82 -19.94
N LEU A 414 -35.84 40.56 -19.85
CA LEU A 414 -36.50 39.80 -20.92
C LEU A 414 -38.03 39.85 -20.80
N ALA A 415 -38.71 39.51 -21.91
CA ALA A 415 -40.16 39.32 -21.92
C ALA A 415 -40.54 38.01 -21.20
N ALA A 416 -41.82 37.63 -21.26
CA ALA A 416 -42.21 36.26 -20.90
C ALA A 416 -41.61 35.26 -21.91
N TRP A 417 -41.21 34.09 -21.41
CA TRP A 417 -40.74 32.96 -22.21
C TRP A 417 -41.64 31.74 -21.96
N VAL A 418 -41.68 30.82 -22.93
CA VAL A 418 -42.46 29.56 -22.82
C VAL A 418 -41.58 28.40 -22.36
N ASP A 419 -40.41 28.24 -22.97
CA ASP A 419 -39.48 27.13 -22.71
C ASP A 419 -38.03 27.62 -22.50
N ALA A 420 -37.13 26.68 -22.21
CA ALA A 420 -35.70 27.00 -22.05
C ALA A 420 -35.05 27.51 -23.34
N THR A 421 -35.49 27.03 -24.51
CA THR A 421 -34.95 27.41 -25.82
C THR A 421 -35.32 28.84 -26.19
N ASP A 422 -36.58 29.24 -25.98
CA ASP A 422 -37.06 30.61 -26.14
C ASP A 422 -36.33 31.57 -25.19
N PHE A 423 -36.23 31.24 -23.90
CA PHE A 423 -35.46 32.02 -22.92
C PHE A 423 -34.01 32.27 -23.38
N LEU A 424 -33.31 31.21 -23.81
CA LEU A 424 -31.93 31.32 -24.32
C LEU A 424 -31.85 32.10 -25.64
N THR A 425 -32.85 31.97 -26.52
CA THR A 425 -32.93 32.69 -27.79
C THR A 425 -33.11 34.19 -27.57
N GLN A 426 -34.03 34.58 -26.68
CA GLN A 426 -34.24 35.97 -26.29
C GLN A 426 -32.97 36.55 -25.64
N LEU A 427 -32.34 35.80 -24.73
CA LEU A 427 -31.10 36.21 -24.05
C LEU A 427 -29.92 36.35 -25.03
N ALA A 428 -29.74 35.41 -25.97
CA ALA A 428 -28.68 35.46 -26.98
C ALA A 428 -28.82 36.70 -27.89
N ARG A 429 -30.05 37.03 -28.29
CA ARG A 429 -30.36 38.25 -29.07
C ARG A 429 -30.11 39.52 -28.26
N ALA A 430 -30.62 39.59 -27.02
CA ALA A 430 -30.45 40.76 -26.14
C ALA A 430 -28.98 41.01 -25.76
N SER A 431 -28.17 39.95 -25.62
CA SER A 431 -26.75 40.03 -25.27
C SER A 431 -25.79 40.09 -26.48
N GLY A 432 -26.32 40.09 -27.71
CA GLY A 432 -25.54 40.12 -28.95
C GLY A 432 -24.66 38.88 -29.18
N LYS A 433 -25.00 37.73 -28.57
CA LYS A 433 -24.30 36.45 -28.74
C LYS A 433 -24.88 35.67 -29.91
N LEU A 434 -24.56 36.15 -31.11
CA LEU A 434 -25.00 35.58 -32.37
C LEU A 434 -23.81 34.95 -33.13
N GLY A 435 -24.05 33.80 -33.73
CA GLY A 435 -23.17 33.15 -34.68
C GLY A 435 -23.15 33.84 -36.06
N ARG A 436 -22.38 33.26 -36.99
CA ARG A 436 -22.35 33.75 -38.38
C ARG A 436 -23.73 33.56 -39.02
N GLY A 437 -24.29 34.63 -39.59
CA GLY A 437 -25.64 34.62 -40.16
C GLY A 437 -26.75 35.10 -39.21
N GLY A 438 -26.42 35.47 -37.97
CA GLY A 438 -27.41 36.00 -37.01
C GLY A 438 -28.16 34.92 -36.20
N GLU A 439 -27.73 33.66 -36.31
CA GLU A 439 -28.22 32.54 -35.51
C GLU A 439 -27.85 32.72 -34.02
N PRO A 440 -28.78 32.53 -33.06
CA PRO A 440 -28.48 32.71 -31.63
C PRO A 440 -27.60 31.59 -31.06
N ASP A 441 -26.50 31.95 -30.38
CA ASP A 441 -25.63 30.97 -29.71
C ASP A 441 -26.21 30.59 -28.33
N LEU A 442 -27.06 29.56 -28.34
CA LEU A 442 -27.76 29.05 -27.15
C LEU A 442 -26.78 28.50 -26.10
N ASN A 443 -25.68 27.85 -26.51
CA ASN A 443 -24.72 27.25 -25.59
C ASN A 443 -23.90 28.33 -24.87
N THR A 444 -23.45 29.38 -25.57
CA THR A 444 -22.80 30.53 -24.92
C THR A 444 -23.77 31.28 -24.00
N ALA A 445 -25.03 31.46 -24.40
CA ALA A 445 -26.05 32.06 -23.54
C ALA A 445 -26.29 31.21 -22.27
N ALA A 446 -26.40 29.89 -22.40
CA ALA A 446 -26.55 28.97 -21.27
C ALA A 446 -25.33 29.03 -20.33
N LYS A 447 -24.11 29.05 -20.86
CA LYS A 447 -22.88 29.21 -20.08
C LYS A 447 -22.82 30.55 -19.33
N MET A 448 -23.35 31.63 -19.90
CA MET A 448 -23.51 32.91 -19.19
C MET A 448 -24.46 32.78 -17.99
N VAL A 449 -25.64 32.17 -18.18
CA VAL A 449 -26.63 31.95 -17.11
C VAL A 449 -26.06 31.09 -15.98
N LEU A 450 -25.38 29.98 -16.31
CA LEU A 450 -24.76 29.09 -15.33
C LEU A 450 -23.60 29.77 -14.56
N HIS A 451 -22.84 30.66 -15.19
CA HIS A 451 -21.85 31.47 -14.48
C HIS A 451 -22.50 32.44 -13.48
N ASP A 452 -23.61 33.07 -13.84
CA ASP A 452 -24.31 34.02 -12.98
C ASP A 452 -25.08 33.32 -11.85
N TRP A 453 -25.55 32.08 -12.06
CA TRP A 453 -25.99 31.14 -11.03
C TRP A 453 -24.87 30.80 -10.02
N GLN A 454 -23.71 30.32 -10.52
CA GLN A 454 -22.58 29.91 -9.66
C GLN A 454 -21.99 31.10 -8.87
N ARG A 455 -22.08 32.32 -9.39
CA ARG A 455 -21.67 33.58 -8.74
C ARG A 455 -22.72 34.16 -7.80
N GLY A 456 -23.96 33.66 -7.80
CA GLY A 456 -25.04 34.18 -6.97
C GLY A 456 -25.55 35.56 -7.41
N LYS A 457 -25.51 35.87 -8.72
CA LYS A 457 -26.25 37.02 -9.27
C LYS A 457 -27.73 36.71 -9.44
N ILE A 458 -28.04 35.45 -9.78
CA ILE A 458 -29.41 34.95 -9.84
C ILE A 458 -29.78 34.51 -8.41
N PRO A 459 -30.77 35.14 -7.75
CA PRO A 459 -31.22 34.73 -6.43
C PRO A 459 -32.02 33.43 -6.52
N PHE A 460 -31.69 32.46 -5.67
CA PHE A 460 -32.44 31.24 -5.46
C PHE A 460 -32.18 30.69 -4.06
N PHE A 461 -33.12 29.94 -3.51
CA PHE A 461 -32.96 29.18 -2.27
C PHE A 461 -33.91 27.97 -2.26
N GLU A 462 -33.46 26.85 -1.70
CA GLU A 462 -34.35 25.73 -1.41
C GLU A 462 -35.10 25.96 -0.09
N LEU A 463 -36.36 25.52 -0.05
CA LEU A 463 -37.22 25.68 1.11
C LEU A 463 -36.80 24.70 2.23
N PRO A 464 -36.66 25.18 3.48
CA PRO A 464 -36.32 24.30 4.60
C PRO A 464 -37.46 23.31 4.91
N PRO A 465 -37.14 22.07 5.36
CA PRO A 465 -38.14 21.06 5.70
C PRO A 465 -39.20 21.58 6.69
N GLY A 466 -40.46 21.26 6.44
CA GLY A 466 -41.60 21.72 7.25
C GLY A 466 -42.18 23.09 6.83
N TYR A 467 -41.79 23.63 5.68
CA TYR A 467 -42.50 24.74 5.03
C TYR A 467 -43.51 24.20 4.00
N LEU A 468 -44.78 24.07 4.42
CA LEU A 468 -45.92 23.96 3.50
C LEU A 468 -46.60 25.34 3.43
N PRO A 469 -46.91 25.88 2.23
CA PRO A 469 -47.52 27.21 2.12
C PRO A 469 -48.86 27.37 2.85
N ASP A 470 -49.67 26.29 2.94
CA ASP A 470 -50.97 26.31 3.61
C ASP A 470 -51.25 25.01 4.40
N LYS A 471 -50.99 25.01 5.72
CA LYS A 471 -51.72 24.21 6.72
C LYS A 471 -51.34 24.62 8.15
N PRO A 472 -52.31 24.75 9.09
CA PRO A 472 -51.99 25.02 10.49
C PRO A 472 -51.24 23.83 11.12
N ALA A 473 -50.23 24.13 11.92
CA ALA A 473 -49.36 23.14 12.54
C ALA A 473 -50.05 22.41 13.71
N ALA A 474 -49.84 21.09 13.81
CA ALA A 474 -50.18 20.32 14.99
C ALA A 474 -49.18 20.61 16.13
N ALA A 475 -49.66 20.56 17.38
CA ALA A 475 -48.92 20.98 18.56
C ALA A 475 -47.66 20.12 18.86
N PRO A 476 -46.58 20.71 19.41
CA PRO A 476 -45.44 19.95 19.91
C PRO A 476 -45.79 19.23 21.22
N ALA A 477 -45.33 17.98 21.35
CA ALA A 477 -45.46 17.20 22.58
C ALA A 477 -44.46 17.67 23.67
N GLU A 478 -44.83 17.41 24.92
CA GLU A 478 -44.23 17.97 26.13
C GLU A 478 -42.77 17.52 26.35
N ALA A 479 -41.93 18.46 26.82
CA ALA A 479 -40.61 18.16 27.36
C ALA A 479 -40.70 18.05 28.89
N VAL A 480 -40.35 16.87 29.42
CA VAL A 480 -40.40 16.57 30.86
C VAL A 480 -39.28 17.30 31.60
N THR A 481 -39.62 18.01 32.66
CA THR A 481 -38.68 18.64 33.61
C THR A 481 -38.05 17.60 34.53
N ALA A 482 -36.74 17.70 34.74
CA ALA A 482 -36.01 16.91 35.75
C ALA A 482 -35.04 17.81 36.53
N GLU A 483 -35.54 18.36 37.64
CA GLU A 483 -34.69 18.81 38.74
C GLU A 483 -34.39 17.60 39.63
N ASP A 484 -33.11 17.32 39.90
CA ASP A 484 -32.52 17.21 41.25
C ASP A 484 -31.26 16.31 41.24
N ALA A 485 -30.14 16.81 41.79
CA ALA A 485 -28.93 16.04 42.12
C ALA A 485 -27.97 16.86 42.98
N GLY A 486 -27.84 16.48 44.26
CA GLY A 486 -27.05 17.21 45.27
C GLY A 486 -25.52 17.09 45.16
N ALA A 487 -24.83 17.85 46.01
CA ALA A 487 -23.38 18.05 46.01
C ALA A 487 -22.55 16.88 46.61
N GLY A 488 -21.29 16.74 46.17
CA GLY A 488 -20.35 15.73 46.69
C GLY A 488 -18.93 15.81 46.11
N ASP A 489 -18.13 16.75 46.64
CA ASP A 489 -16.66 16.85 46.75
C ASP A 489 -15.66 16.61 45.58
N GLY A 490 -14.63 17.50 45.57
CA GLY A 490 -13.22 17.12 45.38
C GLY A 490 -12.61 17.03 43.96
N ASP A 491 -11.90 18.08 43.53
CA ASP A 491 -10.86 18.10 42.46
C ASP A 491 -11.21 17.67 41.02
N ALA A 492 -12.41 17.16 40.72
CA ALA A 492 -12.89 16.96 39.34
C ALA A 492 -13.54 18.22 38.71
N ALA A 493 -13.87 19.22 39.53
CA ALA A 493 -14.81 20.30 39.20
C ALA A 493 -14.40 21.21 38.03
N THR A 494 -13.10 21.53 37.88
CA THR A 494 -12.65 22.52 36.88
C THR A 494 -12.81 22.08 35.43
N ALA A 495 -12.77 20.77 35.16
CA ALA A 495 -12.98 20.24 33.81
C ALA A 495 -14.48 20.12 33.46
N ALA A 496 -15.32 19.76 34.43
CA ALA A 496 -16.77 19.70 34.27
C ALA A 496 -17.37 21.09 34.05
N ALA A 497 -16.98 22.08 34.85
CA ALA A 497 -17.38 23.48 34.68
C ALA A 497 -16.95 24.05 33.32
N ALA A 498 -15.75 23.70 32.84
CA ALA A 498 -15.29 24.10 31.52
C ALA A 498 -16.11 23.46 30.38
N ALA A 499 -16.56 22.21 30.53
CA ALA A 499 -17.41 21.55 29.53
C ALA A 499 -18.83 22.14 29.48
N ALA A 500 -19.44 22.39 30.66
CA ALA A 500 -20.73 23.08 30.75
C ALA A 500 -20.69 24.47 30.09
N ALA A 501 -19.63 25.25 30.35
CA ALA A 501 -19.44 26.57 29.74
C ALA A 501 -19.26 26.54 28.20
N VAL A 502 -18.87 25.42 27.58
CA VAL A 502 -18.86 25.28 26.11
C VAL A 502 -20.27 25.01 25.57
N VAL A 503 -21.06 24.16 26.24
CA VAL A 503 -22.47 23.91 25.87
C VAL A 503 -23.26 25.21 25.99
N GLU A 504 -23.15 25.88 27.13
CA GLU A 504 -23.87 27.12 27.43
C GLU A 504 -23.45 28.26 26.50
N SER A 505 -22.16 28.42 26.19
CA SER A 505 -21.72 29.50 25.31
C SER A 505 -21.82 29.18 23.80
N ALA A 506 -21.93 27.91 23.41
CA ALA A 506 -22.40 27.55 22.06
C ALA A 506 -23.89 27.92 21.90
N ALA A 507 -24.72 27.65 22.92
CA ALA A 507 -26.11 28.07 22.96
C ALA A 507 -26.25 29.61 23.07
N GLU A 508 -25.36 30.29 23.79
CA GLU A 508 -25.27 31.75 23.86
C GLU A 508 -24.92 32.36 22.49
N ALA A 509 -23.90 31.84 21.81
CA ALA A 509 -23.51 32.29 20.47
C ALA A 509 -24.63 32.06 19.44
N LEU A 510 -25.41 30.98 19.59
CA LEU A 510 -26.62 30.71 18.81
C LEU A 510 -27.74 31.73 19.12
N ARG A 511 -27.99 32.04 20.40
CA ARG A 511 -28.98 33.06 20.82
C ARG A 511 -28.59 34.47 20.35
N GLU A 512 -27.31 34.83 20.48
CA GLU A 512 -26.75 36.10 20.01
C GLU A 512 -26.88 36.23 18.49
N GLN A 513 -26.55 35.18 17.72
CA GLN A 513 -26.77 35.16 16.26
C GLN A 513 -28.24 35.20 15.86
N ALA A 514 -29.15 34.63 16.65
CA ALA A 514 -30.59 34.68 16.37
C ALA A 514 -31.18 36.09 16.55
N ALA A 515 -30.59 36.89 17.45
CA ALA A 515 -30.96 38.27 17.75
C ALA A 515 -30.31 39.30 16.80
N GLN A 516 -29.13 39.01 16.24
CA GLN A 516 -28.45 39.91 15.29
C GLN A 516 -29.17 39.97 13.93
N ALA A 517 -29.16 41.15 13.31
CA ALA A 517 -29.64 41.34 11.95
C ALA A 517 -28.73 40.57 10.97
N LEU A 518 -29.33 39.67 10.18
CA LEU A 518 -28.62 38.89 9.17
C LEU A 518 -28.30 39.77 7.95
N PRO A 519 -27.10 39.69 7.36
CA PRO A 519 -26.80 40.39 6.12
C PRO A 519 -27.60 39.74 4.99
N VAL A 520 -28.53 40.48 4.39
CA VAL A 520 -29.32 40.05 3.23
C VAL A 520 -29.21 41.13 2.17
N ARG A 521 -29.11 40.74 0.90
CA ARG A 521 -29.27 41.67 -0.23
C ARG A 521 -30.75 41.84 -0.53
N GLU A 522 -31.43 42.69 0.23
CA GLU A 522 -32.87 42.93 0.10
C GLU A 522 -33.26 43.30 -1.34
N ASP A 523 -32.41 44.07 -2.03
CA ASP A 523 -32.54 44.40 -3.45
C ASP A 523 -32.73 43.20 -4.38
N TYR A 524 -32.27 41.99 -4.03
CA TYR A 524 -32.34 40.82 -4.91
C TYR A 524 -33.68 40.08 -4.81
N PHE A 525 -34.44 40.29 -3.73
CA PHE A 525 -35.66 39.53 -3.44
C PHE A 525 -36.92 40.34 -3.74
N LEU A 526 -38.06 39.65 -3.88
CA LEU A 526 -39.38 40.28 -3.92
C LEU A 526 -39.77 40.70 -2.50
N ALA A 527 -40.52 41.79 -2.37
CA ALA A 527 -40.99 42.28 -1.07
C ALA A 527 -41.73 41.19 -0.27
N GLU A 528 -42.51 40.33 -0.95
CA GLU A 528 -43.19 39.17 -0.36
C GLU A 528 -42.22 38.13 0.24
N ASP A 529 -41.11 37.81 -0.44
CA ASP A 529 -40.12 36.84 0.04
C ASP A 529 -39.28 37.38 1.21
N VAL A 530 -39.15 38.70 1.32
CA VAL A 530 -38.56 39.39 2.48
C VAL A 530 -39.57 39.46 3.63
N ALA A 531 -40.85 39.73 3.33
CA ALA A 531 -41.94 39.89 4.30
C ALA A 531 -42.55 38.57 4.81
N ALA A 532 -42.21 37.42 4.22
CA ALA A 532 -42.64 36.08 4.64
C ALA A 532 -42.06 35.60 5.99
N SER A 533 -41.95 36.50 6.97
CA SER A 533 -41.65 36.16 8.35
C SER A 533 -42.89 35.54 9.02
N PRO A 534 -42.78 34.37 9.65
CA PRO A 534 -43.83 33.85 10.52
C PRO A 534 -44.10 34.83 11.67
N GLY A 535 -45.35 34.84 12.15
CA GLY A 535 -45.80 35.73 13.22
C GLY A 535 -45.02 35.59 14.53
N ASN A 536 -45.10 36.63 15.36
CA ASN A 536 -44.51 36.67 16.69
C ASN A 536 -44.98 35.50 17.58
N ASP A 537 -44.05 34.64 17.99
CA ASP A 537 -44.12 33.92 19.27
C ASP A 537 -43.77 34.90 20.41
N ALA A 538 -44.54 35.98 20.55
CA ALA A 538 -44.49 36.89 21.69
C ALA A 538 -45.71 36.60 22.56
N GLY A 539 -45.48 36.07 23.76
CA GLY A 539 -46.57 35.67 24.67
C GLY A 539 -47.46 36.84 25.06
N GLU A 540 -48.77 36.60 25.12
CA GLU A 540 -49.73 37.52 25.74
C GLU A 540 -49.53 37.59 27.26
N ASP A 541 -48.67 38.48 27.74
CA ASP A 541 -48.78 38.97 29.12
C ASP A 541 -49.93 39.99 29.20
N ARG A 542 -51.13 39.48 29.51
CA ARG A 542 -52.31 40.33 29.77
C ARG A 542 -52.19 41.04 31.13
N SER A 543 -51.84 42.33 31.12
CA SER A 543 -52.36 43.27 32.11
C SER A 543 -52.27 44.73 31.63
N GLY A 544 -53.24 45.57 32.03
CA GLY A 544 -53.16 47.04 31.87
C GLY A 544 -54.08 47.63 30.80
N SER A 545 -55.29 48.00 31.21
CA SER A 545 -56.21 48.85 30.45
C SER A 545 -55.78 50.32 30.45
N GLY A 546 -55.92 51.04 29.34
CA GLY A 546 -55.84 52.51 29.31
C GLY A 546 -56.02 53.04 27.88
N ALA A 547 -57.01 53.91 27.68
CA ALA A 547 -57.21 54.64 26.41
C ALA A 547 -56.21 55.82 26.32
N ASP A 548 -55.88 56.30 25.12
CA ASP A 548 -56.64 57.43 24.54
C ASP A 548 -56.32 57.69 23.05
N GLU A 549 -57.06 58.64 22.48
CA GLU A 549 -57.19 59.09 21.08
C GLU A 549 -55.92 59.33 20.22
N GLY A 550 -56.14 59.37 18.89
CA GLY A 550 -55.21 59.93 17.90
C GLY A 550 -55.30 61.46 17.83
N PRO A 551 -55.26 62.13 16.64
CA PRO A 551 -55.29 61.57 15.28
C PRO A 551 -54.43 62.32 14.21
N THR A 552 -54.65 61.98 12.93
CA THR A 552 -54.47 62.81 11.70
C THR A 552 -53.05 63.20 11.21
N ASN A 553 -52.79 63.45 9.91
CA ASN A 553 -53.41 62.99 8.64
C ASN A 553 -52.53 63.43 7.43
N SER A 554 -52.74 62.78 6.28
CA SER A 554 -52.69 63.30 4.90
C SER A 554 -51.41 63.86 4.26
N GLY A 555 -51.17 63.39 3.01
CA GLY A 555 -50.68 64.19 1.88
C GLY A 555 -49.25 63.85 1.44
N SER A 556 -48.97 63.00 0.44
CA SER A 556 -49.39 62.91 -0.99
C SER A 556 -48.61 63.81 -1.96
N SER A 557 -48.45 63.33 -3.20
CA SER A 557 -47.83 64.01 -4.37
C SER A 557 -46.32 64.26 -4.28
N GLU A 558 -45.53 64.16 -5.36
CA GLU A 558 -45.67 63.47 -6.66
C GLU A 558 -44.26 63.39 -7.31
N ASP A 559 -44.22 62.81 -8.50
CA ASP A 559 -43.12 62.73 -9.49
C ASP A 559 -42.19 63.99 -9.55
N ASP A 560 -40.96 63.96 -10.06
CA ASP A 560 -40.64 63.45 -11.39
C ASP A 560 -39.14 63.23 -11.69
N SER A 561 -38.94 62.43 -12.73
CA SER A 561 -37.81 62.15 -13.64
C SER A 561 -36.43 62.86 -13.61
N ASP A 562 -35.47 62.02 -14.02
CA ASP A 562 -34.43 62.26 -15.03
C ASP A 562 -32.97 62.70 -14.71
N ALA A 563 -32.11 61.74 -15.06
CA ALA A 563 -30.95 61.87 -15.96
C ALA A 563 -29.53 62.01 -15.39
N GLU A 564 -28.65 61.23 -16.02
CA GLU A 564 -27.23 61.09 -15.74
C GLU A 564 -26.43 62.37 -16.08
N SER A 565 -25.37 62.66 -15.34
CA SER A 565 -24.02 62.61 -15.96
C SER A 565 -22.86 62.80 -15.00
N THR A 566 -21.79 62.12 -15.38
CA THR A 566 -20.41 62.12 -14.90
C THR A 566 -19.79 63.45 -14.45
N SER A 567 -18.93 63.37 -13.42
CA SER A 567 -17.48 63.70 -13.46
C SER A 567 -16.93 64.47 -12.23
N SER A 568 -15.92 63.86 -11.64
CA SER A 568 -14.78 64.42 -10.90
C SER A 568 -14.55 65.94 -10.92
N ALA A 569 -14.32 66.57 -9.76
CA ALA A 569 -12.98 66.67 -9.16
C ALA A 569 -12.91 67.57 -7.89
N GLU A 570 -12.12 67.11 -6.91
CA GLU A 570 -11.24 67.88 -5.98
C GLU A 570 -11.62 69.29 -5.47
N ARG A 571 -11.83 69.37 -4.15
CA ARG A 571 -11.28 70.33 -3.14
C ARG A 571 -11.78 69.84 -1.76
N GLY A 572 -11.05 69.93 -0.64
CA GLY A 572 -9.75 70.56 -0.36
C GLY A 572 -9.88 71.49 0.85
N ALA A 573 -9.06 71.26 1.90
CA ALA A 573 -9.03 71.96 3.21
C ALA A 573 -10.17 71.64 4.20
N ALA A 574 -10.00 71.72 5.53
CA ALA A 574 -8.79 71.63 6.37
C ALA A 574 -9.18 71.45 7.86
N ASP A 575 -8.29 70.79 8.62
CA ASP A 575 -7.94 70.93 10.04
C ASP A 575 -9.02 71.08 11.15
N GLY A 576 -8.89 70.19 12.15
CA GLY A 576 -9.59 70.21 13.43
C GLY A 576 -8.94 69.23 14.40
N ASP A 577 -7.85 69.67 15.06
CA ASP A 577 -7.01 68.87 15.97
C ASP A 577 -7.69 68.60 17.33
N GLY A 578 -7.31 67.50 18.02
CA GLY A 578 -8.00 67.03 19.23
C GLY A 578 -7.55 65.66 19.74
N SER A 579 -6.28 65.55 20.12
CA SER A 579 -5.61 64.45 20.86
C SER A 579 -6.46 63.59 21.83
N ASP A 580 -6.31 62.26 21.81
CA ASP A 580 -5.42 61.54 22.77
C ASP A 580 -5.33 60.00 22.56
N ALA A 581 -4.31 59.40 23.18
CA ALA A 581 -3.80 58.02 23.16
C ALA A 581 -4.82 56.84 23.10
N GLU A 582 -4.50 55.62 22.65
CA GLU A 582 -3.21 54.89 22.71
C GLU A 582 -2.86 54.13 21.41
N SER A 583 -1.56 53.91 21.19
CA SER A 583 -1.03 53.16 20.03
C SER A 583 -0.29 51.91 20.49
N ASP A 584 -0.52 50.78 19.82
CA ASP A 584 0.37 49.62 19.91
C ASP A 584 0.46 48.91 18.53
N GLY A 585 1.48 49.30 17.76
CA GLY A 585 1.64 48.90 16.36
C GLY A 585 2.25 47.51 16.19
N TYR A 586 1.60 46.64 15.41
CA TYR A 586 2.19 45.38 14.95
C TYR A 586 2.88 45.57 13.59
N GLY A 587 4.18 45.86 13.63
CA GLY A 587 5.05 45.88 12.46
C GLY A 587 5.14 44.51 11.76
N GLU A 588 5.33 44.54 10.45
CA GLU A 588 5.42 43.32 9.63
C GLU A 588 6.71 42.53 9.88
N ALA A 589 6.58 41.20 9.93
CA ALA A 589 7.65 40.28 9.58
C ALA A 589 7.03 39.02 8.97
N GLY A 590 7.10 38.89 7.65
CA GLY A 590 6.69 37.68 6.94
C GLY A 590 7.59 36.50 7.33
N LEU A 591 7.02 35.46 7.93
CA LEU A 591 7.74 34.22 8.26
C LEU A 591 7.48 33.17 7.17
N SER A 592 8.57 32.64 6.60
CA SER A 592 8.51 31.67 5.51
C SER A 592 8.12 30.26 5.98
N TRP A 593 7.73 29.45 5.00
CA TRP A 593 7.30 28.05 5.07
C TRP A 593 8.07 27.14 6.06
N GLU A 594 9.38 27.35 6.21
CA GLU A 594 10.25 26.53 7.07
C GLU A 594 9.92 26.62 8.57
N ALA A 595 9.25 27.67 9.02
CA ALA A 595 8.89 27.85 10.44
C ALA A 595 7.68 27.02 10.89
N VAL A 596 6.80 26.61 9.95
CA VAL A 596 5.52 25.95 10.27
C VAL A 596 5.69 24.45 10.51
N MET A 597 6.65 23.81 9.85
CA MET A 597 7.04 22.43 10.15
C MET A 597 7.67 22.27 11.55
N GLN A 598 7.90 23.37 12.30
CA GLN A 598 8.67 23.34 13.55
C GLN A 598 7.92 22.95 14.84
N SER A 599 6.71 22.39 14.72
CA SER A 599 5.87 22.03 15.87
C SER A 599 5.29 20.62 15.90
N ILE A 600 5.47 19.80 14.86
CA ILE A 600 4.91 18.44 14.81
C ILE A 600 5.94 17.40 15.28
N GLN A 601 5.89 17.04 16.57
CA GLN A 601 6.09 15.69 17.12
C GLN A 601 6.05 15.75 18.67
N GLU A 602 5.23 14.89 19.27
CA GLU A 602 5.18 14.66 20.71
C GLU A 602 6.30 13.69 21.14
N PRO A 603 6.91 13.84 22.32
CA PRO A 603 7.69 12.77 22.94
C PRO A 603 6.77 11.87 23.78
N GLU A 604 6.86 10.55 23.57
CA GLU A 604 6.31 9.58 24.51
C GLU A 604 7.06 9.64 25.85
N ALA A 605 6.32 9.50 26.95
CA ALA A 605 6.88 9.52 28.30
C ALA A 605 6.70 8.14 28.95
N GLU A 606 7.79 7.40 29.07
CA GLU A 606 7.85 6.25 29.99
C GLU A 606 7.91 6.76 31.44
N ALA A 607 7.16 6.10 32.32
CA ALA A 607 7.22 6.37 33.75
C ALA A 607 8.47 5.71 34.34
N GLY A 608 9.25 6.47 35.11
CA GLY A 608 10.32 5.93 35.94
C GLY A 608 9.81 5.60 37.34
N GLU A 609 10.31 4.51 37.90
CA GLU A 609 10.26 4.24 39.34
C GLU A 609 11.72 4.17 39.84
N ALA A 610 11.95 4.69 41.04
CA ALA A 610 13.29 5.02 41.52
C ALA A 610 13.88 3.90 42.38
N ASP A 611 15.21 3.83 42.46
CA ASP A 611 15.86 3.33 43.66
C ASP A 611 17.22 3.98 43.94
N ALA A 612 17.62 3.93 45.21
CA ALA A 612 18.59 4.85 45.79
C ALA A 612 20.08 4.51 45.58
N ALA A 613 20.93 5.51 45.79
CA ALA A 613 22.39 5.37 45.73
C ALA A 613 22.99 4.91 47.08
N ALA A 614 24.08 4.14 46.99
CA ALA A 614 25.07 4.00 48.06
C ALA A 614 26.47 4.03 47.44
N GLU A 615 27.39 4.75 48.07
CA GLU A 615 28.80 4.86 47.68
C GLU A 615 29.61 3.63 48.11
N GLU A 616 30.72 3.34 47.43
CA GLU A 616 32.04 3.35 48.09
C GLU A 616 33.21 3.33 47.08
N ALA A 617 34.37 3.81 47.54
CA ALA A 617 35.62 3.97 46.79
C ALA A 617 36.74 3.07 47.39
N PRO A 618 37.90 2.88 46.73
CA PRO A 618 38.74 1.67 46.90
C PRO A 618 39.77 1.76 48.06
N PRO A 619 40.45 0.63 48.40
CA PRO A 619 41.88 0.58 48.02
C PRO A 619 42.51 -0.80 47.70
N ALA A 620 43.49 -0.75 46.78
CA ALA A 620 44.84 -1.38 46.76
C ALA A 620 45.14 -2.87 47.11
N ALA A 621 45.84 -3.53 46.16
CA ALA A 621 47.08 -4.34 46.31
C ALA A 621 47.02 -5.69 47.11
N ALA A 622 47.70 -6.81 46.78
CA ALA A 622 48.61 -7.25 45.69
C ALA A 622 48.64 -8.83 45.71
N ALA A 623 49.53 -9.65 45.08
CA ALA A 623 50.68 -9.48 44.17
C ALA A 623 51.02 -10.83 43.46
N ARG A 624 51.60 -10.78 42.23
CA ARG A 624 52.73 -11.62 41.73
C ARG A 624 52.57 -13.17 41.64
N GLN A 625 53.31 -13.97 40.85
CA GLN A 625 54.43 -13.82 39.87
C GLN A 625 54.43 -15.07 38.94
N GLU A 626 55.15 -15.25 37.82
CA GLU A 626 56.19 -14.48 37.09
C GLU A 626 56.01 -14.69 35.54
N ALA A 627 57.00 -15.27 34.84
CA ALA A 627 57.13 -15.57 33.41
C ALA A 627 58.31 -16.61 33.25
N PRO A 628 59.20 -16.72 32.21
CA PRO A 628 59.51 -15.85 31.06
C PRO A 628 59.71 -16.57 29.69
N ALA A 629 60.32 -15.87 28.72
CA ALA A 629 60.47 -16.24 27.31
C ALA A 629 61.95 -16.28 26.82
N ALA A 630 62.18 -16.85 25.63
CA ALA A 630 63.30 -16.62 24.68
C ALA A 630 62.91 -17.30 23.33
N ASP A 631 63.11 -16.82 22.10
CA ASP A 631 64.07 -15.97 21.38
C ASP A 631 64.88 -16.78 20.33
N ALA A 632 65.46 -16.09 19.35
CA ALA A 632 66.34 -16.54 18.26
C ALA A 632 65.69 -17.18 17.01
N GLY A 633 66.33 -16.96 15.86
CA GLY A 633 65.88 -17.45 14.55
C GLY A 633 67.03 -17.84 13.62
N SER A 634 66.75 -17.87 12.31
CA SER A 634 67.66 -18.22 11.19
C SER A 634 68.12 -19.67 11.08
N ARG A 635 67.71 -20.35 9.99
CA ARG A 635 68.62 -20.72 8.88
C ARG A 635 67.89 -21.29 7.65
N LYS A 636 68.65 -21.50 6.57
CA LYS A 636 68.22 -21.82 5.20
C LYS A 636 68.66 -23.24 4.78
N ILE A 637 68.03 -23.74 3.70
CA ILE A 637 68.67 -24.40 2.52
C ILE A 637 68.89 -25.95 2.47
N PHE A 638 68.44 -26.53 1.33
CA PHE A 638 68.91 -27.72 0.54
C PHE A 638 68.56 -29.19 0.86
N ARG A 639 67.55 -29.73 0.13
CA ARG A 639 67.67 -30.55 -1.13
C ARG A 639 68.67 -31.75 -1.23
N LYS A 640 68.14 -32.97 -1.41
CA LYS A 640 68.59 -34.11 -2.27
C LYS A 640 67.38 -35.09 -2.44
N ARG A 641 67.00 -35.64 -3.62
CA ARG A 641 67.59 -36.72 -4.48
C ARG A 641 67.85 -38.04 -3.71
N ALA A 642 67.57 -39.25 -4.22
CA ALA A 642 66.83 -39.74 -5.40
C ALA A 642 66.80 -41.29 -5.42
N ARG A 643 65.85 -41.93 -6.17
CA ARG A 643 65.89 -43.35 -6.64
C ARG A 643 65.84 -44.42 -5.52
N SER A 644 65.51 -45.70 -5.72
CA SER A 644 65.12 -46.55 -6.88
C SER A 644 64.60 -47.92 -6.40
N ASN A 645 63.80 -48.62 -7.23
CA ASN A 645 63.49 -50.07 -7.20
C ASN A 645 62.72 -50.60 -5.95
N GLY A 646 61.91 -51.67 -6.03
CA GLY A 646 61.38 -52.40 -7.19
C GLY A 646 60.91 -53.83 -6.84
N VAL A 647 59.76 -54.25 -7.43
CA VAL A 647 59.29 -55.64 -7.69
C VAL A 647 59.00 -56.57 -6.44
N PRO A 648 58.31 -57.73 -6.59
CA PRO A 648 57.35 -58.29 -5.61
C PRO A 648 57.78 -59.73 -5.19
N PRO A 649 56.98 -60.84 -5.20
CA PRO A 649 55.55 -61.13 -4.98
C PRO A 649 55.24 -62.30 -4.00
N SER A 650 53.96 -62.59 -3.74
CA SER A 650 53.37 -63.93 -3.47
C SER A 650 51.84 -63.77 -3.34
N GLU A 651 50.94 -64.43 -4.08
CA GLU A 651 50.62 -65.89 -4.13
C GLU A 651 50.37 -66.51 -2.74
N ALA A 652 49.32 -67.32 -2.49
CA ALA A 652 48.11 -67.65 -3.26
C ALA A 652 47.07 -68.36 -2.34
N SER A 653 45.90 -68.70 -2.89
CA SER A 653 45.09 -69.90 -2.56
C SER A 653 43.93 -69.83 -1.53
N GLN A 654 42.71 -69.79 -2.12
CA GLN A 654 41.55 -70.67 -1.83
C GLN A 654 40.47 -70.33 -0.76
N ASN A 655 39.32 -69.94 -1.31
CA ASN A 655 37.97 -70.54 -1.17
C ASN A 655 37.17 -70.42 0.14
N GLY A 656 35.97 -69.83 0.00
CA GLY A 656 34.84 -69.94 0.93
C GLY A 656 33.76 -68.90 0.60
N ALA A 657 32.60 -69.33 0.09
CA ALA A 657 31.60 -68.43 -0.51
C ALA A 657 30.58 -67.86 0.49
N SER A 658 30.15 -66.61 0.28
CA SER A 658 28.78 -66.16 0.56
C SER A 658 28.44 -64.91 -0.28
N PHE A 659 27.13 -64.71 -0.51
CA PHE A 659 26.60 -63.85 -1.57
C PHE A 659 26.17 -62.48 -1.02
N SER A 660 26.77 -61.39 -1.50
CA SER A 660 26.29 -60.03 -1.21
C SER A 660 26.48 -59.10 -2.41
N GLY A 661 25.38 -58.73 -3.06
CA GLY A 661 25.39 -57.75 -4.15
C GLY A 661 25.43 -56.33 -3.61
N ARG A 662 26.52 -55.60 -3.86
CA ARG A 662 26.50 -54.13 -3.88
C ARG A 662 26.14 -53.69 -5.30
N SER A 663 25.11 -52.85 -5.42
CA SER A 663 24.67 -52.32 -6.70
C SER A 663 25.72 -51.41 -7.34
N SER A 664 25.96 -51.64 -8.63
CA SER A 664 26.87 -50.89 -9.49
C SER A 664 26.18 -49.65 -10.08
N GLU A 665 26.57 -48.44 -9.66
CA GLU A 665 26.18 -47.18 -10.32
C GLU A 665 27.38 -46.26 -10.69
N ASP A 666 28.62 -46.72 -10.51
CA ASP A 666 29.84 -45.98 -10.92
C ASP A 666 30.33 -46.31 -12.35
N SER A 667 29.59 -47.10 -13.14
CA SER A 667 30.05 -47.63 -14.43
C SER A 667 29.12 -47.38 -15.63
N ALA A 668 28.52 -46.18 -15.70
CA ALA A 668 27.65 -45.77 -16.81
C ALA A 668 28.03 -44.40 -17.43
N PHE A 669 29.34 -44.06 -17.44
CA PHE A 669 29.85 -42.79 -18.00
C PHE A 669 31.03 -42.94 -18.99
N GLU A 670 31.22 -44.11 -19.61
CA GLU A 670 32.24 -44.32 -20.67
C GLU A 670 31.68 -45.07 -21.89
N ALA A 671 31.01 -44.37 -22.82
CA ALA A 671 30.72 -44.91 -24.16
C ALA A 671 30.34 -43.88 -25.26
N LYS A 672 31.09 -42.78 -25.42
CA LYS A 672 31.33 -42.12 -26.73
C LYS A 672 32.20 -40.86 -26.59
N ASP A 673 33.45 -40.96 -27.03
CA ASP A 673 33.93 -40.10 -28.11
C ASP A 673 35.26 -40.62 -28.69
N ARG A 674 35.32 -40.77 -30.01
CA ARG A 674 36.58 -40.98 -30.74
C ARG A 674 37.06 -39.60 -31.20
N ASN A 675 38.29 -39.24 -30.82
CA ASN A 675 38.97 -37.95 -31.05
C ASN A 675 38.50 -36.75 -30.20
N GLY A 676 38.88 -36.74 -28.91
CA GLY A 676 38.90 -35.54 -28.08
C GLY A 676 39.13 -35.85 -26.60
N GLY A 677 40.26 -35.43 -26.02
CA GLY A 677 40.52 -35.65 -24.59
C GLY A 677 39.52 -34.92 -23.69
N SER A 678 39.04 -35.58 -22.63
CA SER A 678 37.95 -35.06 -21.78
C SER A 678 38.30 -33.72 -21.13
N LEU A 679 37.28 -32.89 -20.90
CA LEU A 679 37.43 -31.57 -20.27
C LEU A 679 38.21 -31.65 -18.95
N ASP A 680 37.93 -32.68 -18.14
CA ASP A 680 38.56 -32.90 -16.83
C ASP A 680 40.07 -33.19 -16.96
N SER A 681 40.49 -33.97 -17.96
CA SER A 681 41.91 -34.22 -18.23
C SER A 681 42.70 -32.95 -18.63
N ARG A 682 42.01 -31.98 -19.24
CA ARG A 682 42.62 -30.72 -19.74
C ARG A 682 42.56 -29.57 -18.73
N ILE A 683 41.60 -29.60 -17.81
CA ILE A 683 41.63 -28.78 -16.58
C ILE A 683 42.80 -29.23 -15.70
N LEU A 684 42.97 -30.54 -15.51
CA LEU A 684 44.08 -31.13 -14.75
C LEU A 684 45.47 -30.92 -15.40
N SER A 685 45.55 -30.80 -16.75
CA SER A 685 46.81 -30.54 -17.45
C SER A 685 47.30 -29.08 -17.36
N GLY A 686 46.49 -28.17 -16.79
CA GLY A 686 46.82 -26.75 -16.69
C GLY A 686 46.67 -25.97 -18.00
N GLU A 687 46.00 -26.52 -19.01
CA GLU A 687 45.85 -25.87 -20.32
C GLU A 687 45.03 -24.57 -20.26
N PHE A 688 44.12 -24.47 -19.28
CA PHE A 688 43.31 -23.28 -19.05
C PHE A 688 43.97 -22.25 -18.11
N THR A 689 45.02 -22.60 -17.36
CA THR A 689 45.69 -21.71 -16.41
C THR A 689 46.74 -20.81 -17.08
N HIS A 690 46.40 -19.54 -17.30
CA HIS A 690 47.35 -18.56 -17.88
C HIS A 690 48.40 -18.08 -16.85
N ASP A 691 49.46 -18.86 -16.70
CA ASP A 691 50.54 -18.59 -15.76
C ASP A 691 51.46 -17.43 -16.23
N GLY A 692 51.26 -16.26 -15.61
CA GLY A 692 52.15 -15.09 -15.66
C GLY A 692 52.03 -14.17 -16.89
N SER A 693 52.20 -12.86 -16.65
CA SER A 693 52.24 -11.82 -17.69
C SER A 693 53.37 -12.07 -18.71
N THR A 694 53.13 -11.85 -20.01
CA THR A 694 54.14 -11.92 -21.07
C THR A 694 55.36 -11.02 -20.76
N LYS A 695 55.12 -9.87 -20.13
CA LYS A 695 56.17 -8.95 -19.66
C LYS A 695 57.02 -9.56 -18.54
N GLU A 696 56.45 -10.40 -17.68
CA GLU A 696 57.20 -11.12 -16.64
C GLU A 696 58.10 -12.20 -17.23
N LYS A 697 57.64 -12.95 -18.26
CA LYS A 697 58.46 -13.96 -18.94
C LYS A 697 59.70 -13.33 -19.60
N ILE A 698 59.52 -12.21 -20.31
CA ILE A 698 60.60 -11.44 -20.96
C ILE A 698 61.56 -10.85 -19.92
N THR A 699 61.05 -10.18 -18.89
CA THR A 699 61.92 -9.51 -17.89
C THR A 699 62.61 -10.48 -16.93
N ARG A 700 62.06 -11.69 -16.71
CA ARG A 700 62.74 -12.78 -16.00
C ARG A 700 63.91 -13.36 -16.81
N LEU A 701 63.84 -13.34 -18.13
CA LEU A 701 64.95 -13.70 -19.02
C LEU A 701 66.04 -12.62 -18.99
N LEU A 702 65.67 -11.36 -19.22
CA LEU A 702 66.57 -10.19 -19.16
C LEU A 702 67.26 -10.07 -17.80
N ARG A 703 66.54 -10.27 -16.68
CA ARG A 703 67.14 -10.24 -15.33
C ARG A 703 68.18 -11.34 -15.13
N LYS A 704 68.00 -12.53 -15.73
CA LYS A 704 69.01 -13.61 -15.69
C LYS A 704 70.28 -13.27 -16.49
N VAL A 705 70.14 -12.56 -17.61
CA VAL A 705 71.29 -12.10 -18.42
C VAL A 705 72.03 -10.97 -17.69
N LEU A 706 71.31 -9.95 -17.24
CA LEU A 706 71.87 -8.78 -16.55
C LEU A 706 72.50 -9.11 -15.18
N ALA A 707 72.06 -10.18 -14.51
CA ALA A 707 72.63 -10.63 -13.25
C ALA A 707 73.93 -11.45 -13.39
N LYS A 708 74.42 -11.73 -14.61
CA LYS A 708 75.75 -12.31 -14.83
C LYS A 708 76.88 -11.28 -14.74
N ASP A 709 76.58 -10.00 -14.95
CA ASP A 709 77.55 -8.91 -14.82
C ASP A 709 77.83 -8.63 -13.34
N ARG A 710 79.08 -8.85 -12.92
CA ARG A 710 79.47 -8.85 -11.50
C ARG A 710 80.05 -7.53 -10.98
N GLY A 711 80.24 -6.53 -11.85
CA GLY A 711 80.79 -5.22 -11.47
C GLY A 711 80.08 -4.00 -12.08
N GLY A 712 79.25 -4.18 -13.11
CA GLY A 712 78.67 -3.07 -13.87
C GLY A 712 77.24 -2.63 -13.49
N PRO A 713 76.71 -1.59 -14.18
CA PRO A 713 75.36 -1.05 -13.97
C PRO A 713 74.24 -2.08 -14.22
N GLY A 714 74.53 -3.21 -14.87
CA GLY A 714 73.59 -4.32 -15.06
C GLY A 714 73.00 -4.85 -13.74
N ARG A 715 73.74 -4.80 -12.63
CA ARG A 715 73.23 -5.23 -11.31
C ARG A 715 72.16 -4.28 -10.76
N ALA A 716 72.35 -2.97 -10.90
CA ALA A 716 71.33 -1.98 -10.52
C ALA A 716 70.09 -2.08 -11.41
N LEU A 717 70.29 -2.27 -12.72
CA LEU A 717 69.20 -2.51 -13.68
C LEU A 717 68.42 -3.79 -13.34
N SER A 718 69.11 -4.86 -12.91
CA SER A 718 68.48 -6.12 -12.48
C SER A 718 67.61 -5.94 -11.22
N TYR A 719 68.00 -5.05 -10.31
CA TYR A 719 67.25 -4.71 -9.10
C TYR A 719 66.06 -3.80 -9.40
N ALA A 720 66.21 -2.82 -10.29
CA ALA A 720 65.10 -2.03 -10.82
C ALA A 720 64.05 -2.94 -11.49
N LEU A 721 64.48 -3.83 -12.38
CA LEU A 721 63.64 -4.87 -13.00
C LEU A 721 63.06 -5.87 -11.99
N ALA A 722 63.68 -6.05 -10.81
CA ALA A 722 63.12 -6.84 -9.72
C ALA A 722 62.01 -6.11 -8.97
N LYS A 723 62.19 -4.81 -8.71
CA LYS A 723 61.17 -3.93 -8.11
C LYS A 723 59.98 -3.72 -9.04
N GLU A 724 60.20 -3.54 -10.33
CA GLU A 724 59.14 -3.55 -11.35
C GLU A 724 58.48 -4.93 -11.48
N GLY A 725 59.27 -6.01 -11.46
CA GLY A 725 58.74 -7.37 -11.40
C GLY A 725 57.85 -7.64 -10.19
N LEU A 726 58.15 -7.05 -9.02
CA LEU A 726 57.25 -7.08 -7.86
C LEU A 726 55.97 -6.27 -8.10
N LYS A 727 56.07 -5.06 -8.70
CA LYS A 727 54.89 -4.27 -9.08
C LYS A 727 54.00 -5.00 -10.09
N TRP A 728 54.57 -5.66 -11.09
CA TRP A 728 53.82 -6.46 -12.06
C TRP A 728 53.25 -7.73 -11.45
N ARG A 729 53.90 -8.33 -10.44
CA ARG A 729 53.32 -9.43 -9.65
C ARG A 729 52.17 -8.98 -8.77
N ALA A 730 52.27 -7.81 -8.13
CA ALA A 730 51.15 -7.21 -7.40
C ALA A 730 49.98 -6.87 -8.35
N ALA A 731 50.27 -6.31 -9.53
CA ALA A 731 49.27 -6.04 -10.57
C ALA A 731 48.70 -7.31 -11.23
N ALA A 732 49.46 -8.42 -11.25
CA ALA A 732 48.97 -9.72 -11.71
C ALA A 732 48.16 -10.44 -10.62
N ALA A 733 48.50 -10.28 -9.34
CA ALA A 733 47.70 -10.78 -8.22
C ALA A 733 46.38 -10.01 -8.05
N ALA A 734 46.35 -8.72 -8.40
CA ALA A 734 45.13 -7.92 -8.51
C ALA A 734 44.32 -8.19 -9.80
N ARG A 735 44.81 -9.04 -10.70
CA ARG A 735 44.10 -9.43 -11.93
C ARG A 735 43.24 -10.65 -11.64
N MET A 736 41.93 -10.48 -11.85
CA MET A 736 40.94 -11.56 -11.73
C MET A 736 41.36 -12.80 -12.55
N PRO A 737 41.32 -14.02 -11.99
CA PRO A 737 41.60 -15.25 -12.72
C PRO A 737 40.74 -15.34 -13.98
N GLU A 738 41.32 -15.73 -15.11
CA GLU A 738 40.66 -15.65 -16.42
C GLU A 738 40.60 -17.03 -17.08
N ALA A 739 39.41 -17.63 -17.10
CA ALA A 739 39.15 -18.88 -17.79
C ALA A 739 38.91 -18.59 -19.28
N ARG A 740 39.82 -19.04 -20.15
CA ARG A 740 39.75 -18.92 -21.62
C ARG A 740 39.63 -20.31 -22.24
N GLY A 741 38.54 -20.56 -22.95
CA GLY A 741 38.30 -21.83 -23.65
C GLY A 741 37.42 -21.63 -24.90
N ASP A 742 37.35 -22.63 -25.78
CA ASP A 742 36.39 -22.62 -26.88
C ASP A 742 34.99 -22.90 -26.32
N ILE A 743 34.04 -21.98 -26.58
CA ILE A 743 32.65 -22.08 -26.14
C ILE A 743 32.00 -23.40 -26.60
N ARG A 744 32.46 -23.98 -27.71
CA ARG A 744 31.99 -25.26 -28.24
C ARG A 744 32.23 -26.46 -27.31
N GLN A 745 33.09 -26.34 -26.30
CA GLN A 745 33.29 -27.36 -25.26
C GLN A 745 32.27 -27.27 -24.10
N ILE A 746 31.45 -26.22 -24.08
CA ILE A 746 30.31 -26.05 -23.16
C ILE A 746 28.98 -26.36 -23.89
N VAL A 747 28.97 -26.32 -25.23
CA VAL A 747 27.80 -26.65 -26.06
C VAL A 747 27.52 -28.16 -25.98
N GLY A 748 26.54 -28.53 -25.14
CA GLY A 748 26.11 -29.91 -24.93
C GLY A 748 25.65 -30.21 -23.50
N GLN A 749 25.99 -29.36 -22.53
CA GLN A 749 25.54 -29.49 -21.14
C GLN A 749 25.09 -28.13 -20.57
N PRO A 750 24.23 -28.11 -19.52
CA PRO A 750 23.88 -26.92 -18.75
C PRO A 750 25.08 -26.04 -18.37
N VAL A 751 25.03 -24.75 -18.70
CA VAL A 751 26.16 -23.81 -18.50
C VAL A 751 26.64 -23.77 -17.03
N PHE A 752 25.76 -23.97 -16.05
CA PHE A 752 26.14 -23.95 -14.63
C PHE A 752 26.93 -25.19 -14.18
N VAL A 753 26.85 -26.33 -14.87
CA VAL A 753 27.60 -27.54 -14.49
C VAL A 753 29.11 -27.37 -14.72
N PRO A 754 29.59 -26.90 -15.90
CA PRO A 754 31.00 -26.50 -16.07
C PRO A 754 31.41 -25.33 -15.16
N LEU A 755 30.52 -24.38 -14.86
CA LEU A 755 30.82 -23.29 -13.92
C LEU A 755 31.15 -23.77 -12.50
N TYR A 756 30.61 -24.93 -12.08
CA TYR A 756 30.97 -25.54 -10.80
C TYR A 756 32.39 -26.13 -10.83
N LYS A 757 32.75 -26.87 -11.89
CA LYS A 757 34.12 -27.38 -12.10
C LYS A 757 35.15 -26.25 -12.16
N LEU A 758 34.81 -25.15 -12.84
CA LEU A 758 35.64 -23.95 -12.91
C LEU A 758 35.75 -23.24 -11.55
N PHE A 759 34.67 -23.16 -10.77
CA PHE A 759 34.70 -22.62 -9.40
C PHE A 759 35.65 -23.39 -8.48
N LEU A 760 35.64 -24.73 -8.51
CA LEU A 760 36.57 -25.55 -7.74
C LEU A 760 38.04 -25.36 -8.17
N THR A 761 38.29 -24.93 -9.41
CA THR A 761 39.63 -24.74 -9.99
C THR A 761 40.17 -23.31 -9.80
N TYR A 762 39.36 -22.29 -10.07
CA TYR A 762 39.74 -20.87 -10.06
C TYR A 762 39.33 -20.12 -8.78
N GLY A 763 38.56 -20.77 -7.90
CA GLY A 763 38.04 -20.19 -6.68
C GLY A 763 36.79 -19.33 -6.89
N LYS A 764 36.44 -18.57 -5.84
CA LYS A 764 35.10 -17.95 -5.70
C LYS A 764 34.77 -16.84 -6.70
N VAL A 765 35.76 -16.25 -7.37
CA VAL A 765 35.56 -15.18 -8.36
C VAL A 765 36.53 -15.37 -9.52
N PHE A 766 36.00 -15.49 -10.74
CA PHE A 766 36.80 -15.61 -11.96
C PHE A 766 36.08 -14.98 -13.16
N ARG A 767 36.83 -14.62 -14.19
CA ARG A 767 36.33 -14.12 -15.47
C ARG A 767 36.24 -15.26 -16.48
N LEU A 768 35.03 -15.60 -16.90
CA LEU A 768 34.80 -16.49 -18.03
C LEU A 768 34.84 -15.66 -19.32
N SER A 769 35.75 -15.98 -20.25
CA SER A 769 35.89 -15.24 -21.52
C SER A 769 35.64 -16.15 -22.71
N PHE A 770 34.64 -15.82 -23.54
CA PHE A 770 34.27 -16.56 -24.74
C PHE A 770 34.04 -15.64 -25.94
N GLY A 771 34.90 -15.75 -26.95
CA GLY A 771 34.86 -14.86 -28.11
C GLY A 771 34.97 -13.37 -27.70
N PRO A 772 34.12 -12.48 -28.22
CA PRO A 772 34.14 -11.06 -27.87
C PRO A 772 33.45 -10.72 -26.54
N LYS A 773 32.80 -11.69 -25.86
CA LYS A 773 32.08 -11.47 -24.60
C LYS A 773 32.87 -12.05 -23.41
N SER A 774 32.77 -11.40 -22.25
CA SER A 774 33.34 -11.89 -21.00
C SER A 774 32.42 -11.61 -19.82
N PHE A 775 32.25 -12.59 -18.95
CA PHE A 775 31.38 -12.52 -17.77
C PHE A 775 32.20 -12.72 -16.49
N VAL A 776 31.89 -11.98 -15.43
CA VAL A 776 32.46 -12.18 -14.10
C VAL A 776 31.59 -13.15 -13.32
N VAL A 777 32.10 -14.34 -13.03
CA VAL A 777 31.42 -15.35 -12.23
C VAL A 777 31.73 -15.08 -10.75
N VAL A 778 30.68 -15.03 -9.93
CA VAL A 778 30.75 -14.80 -8.49
C VAL A 778 30.08 -15.98 -7.78
N SER A 779 30.77 -16.57 -6.82
CA SER A 779 30.34 -17.74 -6.03
C SER A 779 30.72 -17.59 -4.55
N ASP A 780 30.64 -16.35 -4.04
CA ASP A 780 30.89 -15.99 -2.64
C ASP A 780 29.67 -15.28 -2.04
N ALA A 781 29.27 -15.65 -0.82
CA ALA A 781 28.06 -15.16 -0.18
C ALA A 781 28.17 -13.67 0.22
N ALA A 782 29.34 -13.23 0.68
CA ALA A 782 29.56 -11.82 1.04
C ALA A 782 29.56 -10.92 -0.20
N LEU A 783 30.13 -11.37 -1.31
CA LEU A 783 30.07 -10.64 -2.59
C LEU A 783 28.65 -10.67 -3.21
N ALA A 784 27.92 -11.78 -3.10
CA ALA A 784 26.51 -11.83 -3.48
C ALA A 784 25.67 -10.82 -2.68
N ARG A 785 25.90 -10.72 -1.36
CA ARG A 785 25.29 -9.70 -0.49
C ARG A 785 25.66 -8.27 -0.90
N GLN A 786 26.92 -8.01 -1.27
CA GLN A 786 27.34 -6.70 -1.80
C GLN A 786 26.54 -6.33 -3.05
N ILE A 787 26.47 -7.22 -4.04
CA ILE A 787 25.82 -6.97 -5.34
C ILE A 787 24.29 -6.86 -5.20
N LEU A 788 23.67 -7.72 -4.40
CA LEU A 788 22.19 -7.84 -4.32
C LEU A 788 21.55 -6.91 -3.28
N LEU A 789 22.26 -6.55 -2.21
CA LEU A 789 21.74 -5.76 -1.09
C LEU A 789 22.48 -4.44 -0.90
N THR A 790 23.79 -4.48 -0.63
CA THR A 790 24.54 -3.31 -0.13
C THR A 790 24.77 -2.24 -1.20
N ASN A 791 25.20 -2.64 -2.40
CA ASN A 791 25.42 -1.76 -3.55
C ASN A 791 24.43 -2.00 -4.70
N ALA A 792 23.23 -2.52 -4.38
CA ALA A 792 22.22 -2.94 -5.35
C ALA A 792 21.76 -1.84 -6.33
N GLY A 793 22.00 -0.56 -6.03
CA GLY A 793 21.72 0.57 -6.94
C GLY A 793 22.71 0.69 -8.10
N ASN A 794 23.91 0.12 -7.98
CA ASN A 794 24.93 0.12 -9.03
C ASN A 794 24.78 -1.05 -10.02
N TYR A 795 23.74 -1.88 -9.89
CA TYR A 795 23.56 -3.08 -10.69
C TYR A 795 22.16 -3.17 -11.32
N SER A 796 22.11 -3.34 -12.64
CA SER A 796 20.89 -3.65 -13.39
C SER A 796 20.83 -5.13 -13.81
N LYS A 797 19.76 -5.54 -14.50
CA LYS A 797 19.67 -6.88 -15.09
C LYS A 797 20.43 -7.03 -16.41
N GLY A 798 20.78 -5.92 -17.07
CA GLY A 798 21.62 -5.90 -18.28
C GLY A 798 21.11 -6.85 -19.37
N LEU A 799 21.99 -7.77 -19.79
CA LEU A 799 21.71 -8.78 -20.82
C LEU A 799 20.38 -9.54 -20.63
N LEU A 800 19.97 -9.82 -19.39
CA LEU A 800 18.70 -10.51 -19.13
C LEU A 800 17.48 -9.67 -19.52
N SER A 801 17.55 -8.34 -19.39
CA SER A 801 16.50 -7.44 -19.85
C SER A 801 16.44 -7.38 -21.38
N GLU A 802 17.60 -7.29 -22.04
CA GLU A 802 17.72 -7.25 -23.50
C GLU A 802 17.12 -8.51 -24.17
N ILE A 803 17.22 -9.67 -23.52
CA ILE A 803 16.68 -10.94 -24.00
C ILE A 803 15.15 -11.03 -23.82
N LEU A 804 14.60 -10.46 -22.74
CA LEU A 804 13.19 -10.62 -22.36
C LEU A 804 12.27 -9.48 -22.83
N ASP A 805 12.82 -8.35 -23.28
CA ASP A 805 12.06 -7.17 -23.76
C ASP A 805 11.02 -7.52 -24.83
N PHE A 806 11.32 -8.44 -25.77
CA PHE A 806 10.37 -8.82 -26.82
C PHE A 806 9.15 -9.61 -26.31
N VAL A 807 9.21 -10.18 -25.10
CA VAL A 807 8.13 -10.98 -24.48
C VAL A 807 7.36 -10.14 -23.47
N MET A 808 8.10 -9.58 -22.52
CA MET A 808 7.56 -8.91 -21.33
C MET A 808 7.50 -7.39 -21.48
N GLY A 809 8.02 -6.82 -22.56
CA GLY A 809 8.11 -5.38 -22.75
C GLY A 809 8.82 -4.71 -21.59
N ASN A 810 8.17 -3.71 -20.99
CA ASN A 810 8.69 -3.02 -19.80
C ASN A 810 8.26 -3.68 -18.47
N GLY A 811 7.77 -4.93 -18.49
CA GLY A 811 7.23 -5.67 -17.34
C GLY A 811 8.13 -5.74 -16.10
N LEU A 812 7.58 -6.18 -14.96
CA LEU A 812 8.25 -6.21 -13.65
C LEU A 812 9.64 -6.90 -13.65
N ILE A 813 9.88 -7.88 -14.54
CA ILE A 813 11.19 -8.53 -14.70
C ILE A 813 12.19 -7.63 -15.43
N PRO A 814 11.99 -7.20 -16.69
CA PRO A 814 12.94 -6.33 -17.40
C PRO A 814 13.04 -4.90 -16.86
N ALA A 815 12.02 -4.37 -16.18
CA ALA A 815 12.03 -3.01 -15.65
C ALA A 815 13.28 -2.68 -14.80
N ASP A 816 13.84 -1.49 -15.01
CA ASP A 816 14.96 -0.94 -14.25
C ASP A 816 14.62 0.41 -13.58
N GLY A 817 15.45 0.82 -12.63
CA GLY A 817 15.37 2.14 -11.97
C GLY A 817 14.01 2.42 -11.30
N GLU A 818 13.44 3.59 -11.58
CA GLU A 818 12.16 4.03 -11.02
C GLU A 818 10.96 3.25 -11.58
N ILE A 819 11.00 2.81 -12.84
CA ILE A 819 9.91 2.04 -13.48
C ILE A 819 9.65 0.76 -12.65
N TRP A 820 10.73 0.06 -12.29
CA TRP A 820 10.65 -1.13 -11.45
C TRP A 820 10.12 -0.82 -10.04
N LYS A 821 10.54 0.29 -9.41
CA LYS A 821 10.02 0.67 -8.09
C LYS A 821 8.52 0.96 -8.12
N SER A 822 8.04 1.63 -9.17
CA SER A 822 6.62 1.94 -9.34
C SER A 822 5.80 0.66 -9.53
N ARG A 823 6.18 -0.19 -10.49
CA ARG A 823 5.51 -1.47 -10.75
C ARG A 823 5.50 -2.39 -9.53
N ARG A 824 6.64 -2.51 -8.84
CA ARG A 824 6.71 -3.33 -7.61
C ARG A 824 5.81 -2.78 -6.50
N ARG A 825 5.67 -1.46 -6.35
CA ARG A 825 4.78 -0.87 -5.34
C ARG A 825 3.31 -1.20 -5.60
N ALA A 826 2.88 -1.20 -6.86
CA ALA A 826 1.50 -1.54 -7.23
C ALA A 826 1.18 -3.04 -7.02
N ILE A 827 2.13 -3.94 -7.31
CA ILE A 827 1.90 -5.40 -7.28
C ILE A 827 2.17 -6.04 -5.90
N VAL A 828 3.06 -5.49 -5.07
CA VAL A 828 3.38 -6.08 -3.74
C VAL A 828 2.15 -6.27 -2.83
N PRO A 829 1.17 -5.35 -2.77
CA PRO A 829 -0.01 -5.53 -1.94
C PRO A 829 -0.81 -6.81 -2.26
N SER A 830 -1.05 -7.14 -3.53
CA SER A 830 -1.85 -8.32 -3.91
C SER A 830 -1.16 -9.65 -3.59
N LEU A 831 0.18 -9.65 -3.51
CA LEU A 831 1.01 -10.80 -3.13
C LEU A 831 1.45 -10.75 -1.65
N HIS A 832 0.81 -9.91 -0.82
CA HIS A 832 1.08 -9.92 0.61
C HIS A 832 0.52 -11.19 1.28
N ARG A 833 1.24 -11.71 2.29
CA ARG A 833 0.95 -13.00 2.94
C ARG A 833 -0.53 -13.19 3.32
N LYS A 834 -1.20 -12.16 3.84
CA LYS A 834 -2.64 -12.21 4.21
C LYS A 834 -3.54 -12.63 3.04
N TYR A 835 -3.23 -12.24 1.81
CA TYR A 835 -4.02 -12.57 0.61
C TYR A 835 -3.65 -13.94 0.03
N ILE A 836 -2.37 -14.32 0.10
CA ILE A 836 -1.93 -15.68 -0.28
C ILE A 836 -2.58 -16.71 0.65
N GLU A 837 -2.76 -16.39 1.94
CA GLU A 837 -3.46 -17.26 2.88
C GLU A 837 -4.94 -17.51 2.50
N SER A 838 -5.64 -16.55 1.86
CA SER A 838 -6.96 -16.82 1.26
C SER A 838 -6.93 -17.67 -0.02
N MET A 839 -5.81 -17.72 -0.73
CA MET A 839 -5.66 -18.54 -1.96
C MET A 839 -5.38 -20.03 -1.67
N VAL A 840 -5.06 -20.40 -0.42
CA VAL A 840 -4.68 -21.78 -0.04
C VAL A 840 -5.76 -22.81 -0.38
N ALA A 841 -7.04 -22.45 -0.21
CA ALA A 841 -8.15 -23.32 -0.60
C ALA A 841 -8.14 -23.61 -2.11
N MET A 842 -7.97 -22.57 -2.94
CA MET A 842 -7.89 -22.70 -4.40
C MET A 842 -6.68 -23.53 -4.85
N PHE A 843 -5.50 -23.34 -4.23
CA PHE A 843 -4.33 -24.21 -4.49
C PHE A 843 -4.67 -25.69 -4.22
N GLY A 844 -5.39 -25.95 -3.13
CA GLY A 844 -5.83 -27.28 -2.73
C GLY A 844 -6.87 -27.89 -3.67
N ASP A 845 -7.83 -27.11 -4.14
CA ASP A 845 -8.85 -27.56 -5.09
C ASP A 845 -8.25 -27.87 -6.47
N SER A 846 -7.32 -27.04 -6.95
CA SER A 846 -6.57 -27.31 -8.19
C SER A 846 -5.67 -28.54 -8.03
N ALA A 847 -4.98 -28.69 -6.89
CA ALA A 847 -4.19 -29.90 -6.59
C ALA A 847 -5.06 -31.16 -6.50
N LEU A 848 -6.27 -31.08 -5.94
CA LEU A 848 -7.25 -32.17 -5.95
C LEU A 848 -7.76 -32.49 -7.34
N HIS A 849 -7.93 -31.49 -8.21
CA HIS A 849 -8.30 -31.71 -9.61
C HIS A 849 -7.18 -32.48 -10.33
N GLY A 850 -5.94 -32.03 -10.25
CA GLY A 850 -4.78 -32.76 -10.81
C GLY A 850 -4.59 -34.16 -10.22
N ALA A 851 -4.89 -34.35 -8.93
CA ALA A 851 -4.90 -35.67 -8.30
C ALA A 851 -5.93 -36.63 -8.94
N ARG A 852 -7.10 -36.14 -9.38
CA ARG A 852 -8.08 -36.98 -10.11
C ARG A 852 -7.54 -37.42 -11.48
N THR A 853 -6.85 -36.53 -12.20
CA THR A 853 -6.22 -36.84 -13.48
C THR A 853 -5.14 -37.92 -13.32
N LEU A 854 -4.31 -37.82 -12.26
CA LEU A 854 -3.34 -38.87 -11.92
C LEU A 854 -4.02 -40.18 -11.45
N GLN A 855 -5.19 -40.11 -10.82
CA GLN A 855 -5.91 -41.31 -10.38
C GLN A 855 -6.33 -42.22 -11.54
N ALA A 856 -6.73 -41.63 -12.69
CA ALA A 856 -7.00 -42.40 -13.91
C ALA A 856 -5.75 -43.14 -14.40
N ALA A 857 -4.62 -42.42 -14.55
CA ALA A 857 -3.35 -43.02 -14.96
C ALA A 857 -2.84 -44.11 -13.98
N ALA A 858 -3.07 -43.92 -12.68
CA ALA A 858 -2.71 -44.88 -11.64
C ALA A 858 -3.56 -46.17 -11.69
N LEU A 859 -4.85 -46.07 -12.03
CA LEU A 859 -5.74 -47.22 -12.25
C LEU A 859 -5.38 -48.00 -13.52
N GLU A 860 -4.95 -47.29 -14.57
CA GLU A 860 -4.46 -47.90 -15.82
C GLU A 860 -3.04 -48.48 -15.70
N GLY A 861 -2.34 -48.24 -14.58
CA GLY A 861 -0.94 -48.65 -14.38
C GLY A 861 0.05 -47.94 -15.31
N ARG A 862 -0.31 -46.78 -15.87
CA ARG A 862 0.48 -46.03 -16.84
C ARG A 862 1.46 -45.09 -16.13
N ALA A 863 2.71 -45.04 -16.60
CA ALA A 863 3.70 -44.09 -16.10
C ALA A 863 3.28 -42.64 -16.45
N ALA A 864 3.27 -41.77 -15.45
CA ALA A 864 2.95 -40.35 -15.58
C ALA A 864 4.22 -39.51 -15.81
N GLU A 865 4.14 -38.53 -16.72
CA GLU A 865 5.21 -37.56 -16.94
C GLU A 865 5.04 -36.37 -15.99
N MET A 866 5.76 -36.39 -14.87
CA MET A 866 5.52 -35.47 -13.76
C MET A 866 5.89 -34.01 -14.10
N GLU A 867 6.84 -33.76 -14.99
CA GLU A 867 7.19 -32.38 -15.41
C GLU A 867 6.05 -31.71 -16.19
N ASN A 868 5.51 -32.39 -17.21
CA ASN A 868 4.32 -31.91 -17.95
C ASN A 868 3.08 -31.80 -17.04
N PHE A 869 2.90 -32.72 -16.08
CA PHE A 869 1.83 -32.64 -15.09
C PHE A 869 1.94 -31.40 -14.18
N PHE A 870 3.11 -31.16 -13.58
CA PHE A 870 3.30 -30.00 -12.70
C PHE A 870 3.24 -28.67 -13.45
N SER A 871 3.69 -28.65 -14.72
CA SER A 871 3.47 -27.51 -15.62
C SER A 871 1.96 -27.23 -15.75
N ARG A 872 1.15 -28.18 -16.21
CA ARG A 872 -0.31 -27.99 -16.34
C ARG A 872 -0.98 -27.55 -15.03
N LEU A 873 -0.66 -28.21 -13.91
CA LEU A 873 -1.22 -27.88 -12.59
C LEU A 873 -0.92 -26.44 -12.14
N THR A 874 0.34 -26.02 -12.23
CA THR A 874 0.75 -24.66 -11.82
C THR A 874 0.23 -23.58 -12.79
N LEU A 875 -0.08 -23.96 -14.04
CA LEU A 875 -0.73 -23.06 -15.00
C LEU A 875 -2.18 -22.79 -14.63
N ASP A 876 -2.94 -23.81 -14.25
CA ASP A 876 -4.32 -23.67 -13.79
C ASP A 876 -4.37 -22.89 -12.46
N ILE A 877 -3.41 -23.11 -11.55
CA ILE A 877 -3.27 -22.35 -10.30
C ILE A 877 -2.99 -20.86 -10.57
N ILE A 878 -2.01 -20.52 -11.42
CA ILE A 878 -1.71 -19.11 -11.72
C ILE A 878 -2.82 -18.46 -12.56
N GLY A 879 -3.52 -19.23 -13.40
CA GLY A 879 -4.71 -18.80 -14.14
C GLY A 879 -5.81 -18.33 -13.21
N ARG A 880 -6.21 -19.17 -12.26
CA ARG A 880 -7.22 -18.86 -11.25
C ARG A 880 -6.76 -17.74 -10.32
N ALA A 881 -5.54 -17.78 -9.78
CA ALA A 881 -5.03 -16.75 -8.86
C ALA A 881 -4.86 -15.35 -9.48
N VAL A 882 -4.38 -15.28 -10.73
CA VAL A 882 -4.04 -14.00 -11.37
C VAL A 882 -5.21 -13.46 -12.16
N PHE A 883 -5.93 -14.30 -12.91
CA PHE A 883 -6.92 -13.87 -13.89
C PHE A 883 -8.37 -14.24 -13.53
N ASN A 884 -8.58 -15.04 -12.48
CA ASN A 884 -9.82 -15.81 -12.28
C ASN A 884 -10.23 -16.60 -13.52
N TYR A 885 -9.24 -17.16 -14.22
CA TYR A 885 -9.45 -17.90 -15.45
C TYR A 885 -8.99 -19.34 -15.28
N ASP A 886 -9.89 -20.27 -15.59
CA ASP A 886 -9.58 -21.69 -15.58
C ASP A 886 -9.12 -22.11 -16.98
N PHE A 887 -7.83 -22.41 -17.13
CA PHE A 887 -7.28 -22.90 -18.40
C PHE A 887 -7.66 -24.39 -18.65
N ASP A 888 -8.06 -25.12 -17.61
CA ASP A 888 -8.32 -26.58 -17.64
C ASP A 888 -7.19 -27.37 -18.35
N SER A 889 -5.96 -26.93 -18.12
CA SER A 889 -4.73 -27.43 -18.79
C SER A 889 -4.48 -28.92 -18.52
N LEU A 890 -5.04 -29.42 -17.42
CA LEU A 890 -4.95 -30.80 -16.98
C LEU A 890 -5.83 -31.76 -17.80
N THR A 891 -6.88 -31.28 -18.48
CA THR A 891 -7.75 -32.10 -19.33
C THR A 891 -7.72 -31.69 -20.81
N HIS A 892 -7.48 -30.41 -21.11
CA HIS A 892 -7.49 -29.85 -22.45
C HIS A 892 -6.12 -29.24 -22.84
N ASP A 893 -5.72 -29.44 -24.11
CA ASP A 893 -4.49 -28.87 -24.67
C ASP A 893 -4.74 -27.44 -25.19
N ASP A 894 -4.73 -26.44 -24.30
CA ASP A 894 -4.93 -25.05 -24.69
C ASP A 894 -3.76 -24.52 -25.58
N PRO A 895 -4.06 -23.82 -26.71
CA PRO A 895 -3.03 -23.29 -27.62
C PRO A 895 -2.08 -22.26 -26.97
N VAL A 896 -2.48 -21.59 -25.89
CA VAL A 896 -1.68 -20.63 -25.11
C VAL A 896 -0.48 -21.33 -24.47
N ILE A 897 -0.63 -22.54 -23.94
CA ILE A 897 0.46 -23.29 -23.29
C ILE A 897 1.61 -23.50 -24.29
N LYS A 898 1.25 -24.02 -25.46
CA LYS A 898 2.17 -24.28 -26.58
C LYS A 898 2.80 -22.99 -27.11
N ALA A 899 2.06 -21.89 -27.08
CA ALA A 899 2.55 -20.57 -27.46
C ALA A 899 3.56 -20.01 -26.45
N VAL A 900 3.26 -20.06 -25.15
CA VAL A 900 4.17 -19.64 -24.06
C VAL A 900 5.47 -20.44 -24.11
N TYR A 901 5.41 -21.76 -24.21
CA TYR A 901 6.61 -22.61 -24.34
C TYR A 901 7.44 -22.26 -25.60
N THR A 902 6.77 -21.99 -26.73
CA THR A 902 7.44 -21.56 -27.97
C THR A 902 8.17 -20.22 -27.82
N VAL A 903 7.60 -19.28 -27.05
CA VAL A 903 8.20 -17.98 -26.77
C VAL A 903 9.37 -18.09 -25.80
N LEU A 904 9.25 -18.90 -24.75
CA LEU A 904 10.33 -19.14 -23.77
C LEU A 904 11.54 -19.82 -24.40
N ARG A 905 11.32 -20.85 -25.22
CA ARG A 905 12.40 -21.54 -25.95
C ARG A 905 13.06 -20.66 -27.01
N GLU A 906 12.43 -19.55 -27.43
CA GLU A 906 13.08 -18.52 -28.23
C GLU A 906 13.95 -17.59 -27.37
N ALA A 907 13.46 -17.15 -26.20
CA ALA A 907 14.26 -16.35 -25.26
C ALA A 907 15.53 -17.09 -24.80
N GLU A 908 15.43 -18.39 -24.50
CA GLU A 908 16.57 -19.27 -24.23
C GLU A 908 17.62 -19.23 -25.35
N TYR A 909 17.20 -19.40 -26.61
CA TYR A 909 18.12 -19.42 -27.75
C TYR A 909 18.77 -18.05 -28.01
N ARG A 910 18.06 -16.96 -27.73
CA ARG A 910 18.63 -15.61 -27.76
C ARG A 910 19.71 -15.39 -26.69
N SER A 911 19.68 -16.14 -25.59
CA SER A 911 20.75 -16.10 -24.57
C SER A 911 22.05 -16.79 -25.01
N THR A 912 21.96 -17.83 -25.84
CA THR A 912 23.10 -18.65 -26.27
C THR A 912 23.64 -18.30 -27.66
N ALA A 913 22.88 -17.57 -28.47
CA ALA A 913 23.29 -17.18 -29.82
C ALA A 913 24.44 -16.14 -29.83
N LEU A 914 25.45 -16.40 -30.67
CA LEU A 914 26.67 -15.59 -30.80
C LEU A 914 26.43 -14.21 -31.44
N PHE A 915 25.39 -14.09 -32.30
CA PHE A 915 25.06 -12.86 -33.03
C PHE A 915 23.55 -12.57 -32.93
N PRO A 916 23.12 -11.34 -32.58
CA PRO A 916 21.72 -11.00 -32.33
C PRO A 916 20.93 -10.77 -33.64
N TYR A 917 20.80 -11.80 -34.47
CA TYR A 917 20.15 -11.71 -35.78
C TYR A 917 18.67 -11.29 -35.71
N TRP A 918 18.01 -11.45 -34.56
CA TRP A 918 16.64 -11.00 -34.31
C TRP A 918 16.48 -9.48 -34.31
N ASN A 919 17.55 -8.72 -34.12
CA ASN A 919 17.54 -7.26 -34.20
C ASN A 919 17.61 -6.74 -35.65
N VAL A 920 17.77 -7.61 -36.65
CA VAL A 920 17.85 -7.21 -38.07
C VAL A 920 16.43 -7.24 -38.69
N PRO A 921 15.87 -6.10 -39.16
CA PRO A 921 14.45 -5.99 -39.50
C PRO A 921 13.91 -7.01 -40.50
N LEU A 922 14.73 -7.46 -41.45
CA LEU A 922 14.36 -8.41 -42.51
C LEU A 922 14.48 -9.89 -42.06
N LEU A 923 15.46 -10.24 -41.22
CA LEU A 923 15.67 -11.63 -40.80
C LEU A 923 14.53 -12.16 -39.92
N ARG A 924 13.78 -11.28 -39.23
CA ARG A 924 12.59 -11.67 -38.46
C ARG A 924 11.50 -12.33 -39.33
N TRP A 925 11.41 -11.94 -40.60
CA TRP A 925 10.44 -12.49 -41.56
C TRP A 925 11.00 -13.65 -42.38
N LEU A 926 12.32 -13.71 -42.58
CA LEU A 926 12.97 -14.78 -43.35
C LEU A 926 13.21 -16.05 -42.51
N VAL A 927 13.55 -15.92 -41.22
CA VAL A 927 13.88 -17.05 -40.34
C VAL A 927 12.59 -17.73 -39.85
N PRO A 928 12.32 -19.02 -40.19
CA PRO A 928 11.08 -19.69 -39.82
C PRO A 928 10.81 -19.74 -38.32
N ARG A 929 11.87 -19.81 -37.51
CA ARG A 929 11.81 -19.78 -36.03
C ARG A 929 11.25 -18.46 -35.50
N GLN A 930 11.68 -17.32 -36.05
CA GLN A 930 11.16 -16.00 -35.66
C GLN A 930 9.70 -15.80 -36.07
N ARG A 931 9.29 -16.34 -37.23
CA ARG A 931 7.87 -16.35 -37.65
C ARG A 931 6.99 -17.13 -36.66
N ARG A 932 7.40 -18.35 -36.28
CA ARG A 932 6.69 -19.17 -35.29
C ARG A 932 6.59 -18.46 -33.93
N CYS A 933 7.69 -17.87 -33.46
CA CYS A 933 7.69 -17.12 -32.20
C CYS A 933 6.77 -15.88 -32.28
N SER A 934 6.76 -15.16 -33.40
CA SER A 934 5.86 -14.00 -33.59
C SER A 934 4.39 -14.40 -33.61
N ALA A 935 4.05 -15.54 -34.24
CA ALA A 935 2.69 -16.08 -34.23
C ALA A 935 2.26 -16.54 -32.83
N ALA A 936 3.13 -17.27 -32.11
CA ALA A 936 2.90 -17.67 -30.72
C ALA A 936 2.69 -16.46 -29.79
N LEU A 937 3.54 -15.44 -29.90
CA LEU A 937 3.39 -14.19 -29.15
C LEU A 937 2.08 -13.46 -29.49
N GLY A 938 1.58 -13.61 -30.73
CA GLY A 938 0.25 -13.14 -31.13
C GLY A 938 -0.87 -13.80 -30.32
N VAL A 939 -0.87 -15.14 -30.21
CA VAL A 939 -1.83 -15.92 -29.42
C VAL A 939 -1.85 -15.47 -27.97
N VAL A 940 -0.69 -15.44 -27.30
CA VAL A 940 -0.62 -15.07 -25.87
C VAL A 940 -1.09 -13.63 -25.63
N ASN A 941 -0.71 -12.68 -26.51
CA ASN A 941 -1.21 -11.30 -26.42
C ASN A 941 -2.72 -11.20 -26.64
N GLN A 942 -3.29 -12.01 -27.54
CA GLN A 942 -4.73 -12.01 -27.81
C GLN A 942 -5.50 -12.51 -26.59
N THR A 943 -5.12 -13.66 -26.02
CA THR A 943 -5.76 -14.19 -24.80
C THR A 943 -5.65 -13.21 -23.63
N LEU A 944 -4.47 -12.65 -23.37
CA LEU A 944 -4.30 -11.64 -22.30
C LEU A 944 -5.16 -10.39 -22.53
N ASN A 945 -5.31 -9.93 -23.78
CA ASN A 945 -6.18 -8.80 -24.09
C ASN A 945 -7.66 -9.15 -23.85
N THR A 946 -8.11 -10.35 -24.21
CA THR A 946 -9.48 -10.83 -23.93
C THR A 946 -9.75 -10.83 -22.42
N LEU A 947 -8.89 -11.49 -21.62
CA LEU A 947 -9.03 -11.56 -20.16
C LEU A 947 -9.04 -10.16 -19.51
N ILE A 948 -8.19 -9.25 -19.98
CA ILE A 948 -8.20 -7.85 -19.51
C ILE A 948 -9.50 -7.14 -19.88
N SER A 949 -10.09 -7.40 -21.06
CA SER A 949 -11.37 -6.80 -21.46
C SER A 949 -12.55 -7.37 -20.69
N GLU A 950 -12.57 -8.67 -20.40
CA GLU A 950 -13.61 -9.32 -19.60
C GLU A 950 -13.57 -8.87 -18.14
N CYS A 951 -12.39 -8.84 -17.51
CA CYS A 951 -12.23 -8.31 -16.16
C CYS A 951 -12.59 -6.82 -16.06
N LYS A 952 -12.30 -6.01 -17.09
CA LYS A 952 -12.75 -4.61 -17.12
C LYS A 952 -14.26 -4.49 -17.21
N ARG A 953 -14.90 -5.28 -18.08
CA ARG A 953 -16.36 -5.32 -18.20
C ARG A 953 -17.01 -5.70 -16.86
N LEU A 954 -16.49 -6.72 -16.16
CA LEU A 954 -16.99 -7.10 -14.83
C LEU A 954 -16.84 -5.97 -13.81
N VAL A 955 -15.68 -5.31 -13.74
CA VAL A 955 -15.45 -4.15 -12.83
C VAL A 955 -16.30 -2.92 -13.21
N GLU A 956 -16.66 -2.77 -14.49
CA GLU A 956 -17.58 -1.73 -14.99
C GLU A 956 -19.06 -2.09 -14.74
N GLU A 957 -19.41 -3.37 -14.65
CA GLU A 957 -20.76 -3.88 -14.35
C GLU A 957 -21.04 -4.02 -12.83
N GLU A 958 -20.00 -4.17 -11.99
CA GLU A 958 -20.10 -4.30 -10.52
C GLU A 958 -20.09 -2.94 -9.77
N ASP A 959 -20.24 -1.84 -10.51
CA ASP A 959 -20.70 -0.51 -10.08
C ASP A 959 -20.27 0.03 -8.69
N ALA A 960 -19.05 0.58 -8.65
CA ALA A 960 -18.61 1.73 -7.83
C ALA A 960 -18.79 1.77 -6.28
N GLU A 961 -19.43 0.80 -5.63
CA GLU A 961 -19.43 0.62 -4.16
C GLU A 961 -18.56 -0.58 -3.75
N PHE A 962 -17.25 -0.41 -3.54
CA PHE A 962 -16.56 -1.17 -2.48
C PHE A 962 -15.22 -0.57 -2.02
N VAL A 963 -15.12 -0.32 -0.71
CA VAL A 963 -13.93 0.18 -0.01
C VAL A 963 -13.32 -0.96 0.81
N GLU A 964 -12.07 -1.32 0.49
CA GLU A 964 -11.09 -2.10 1.30
C GLU A 964 -11.47 -3.49 1.86
N GLU A 965 -12.75 -3.88 1.89
CA GLU A 965 -13.25 -5.06 2.65
C GLU A 965 -14.06 -6.06 1.81
N PHE A 966 -13.79 -6.23 0.52
CA PHE A 966 -14.23 -7.43 -0.23
C PHE A 966 -13.27 -7.76 -1.39
N LEU A 967 -12.17 -8.46 -1.09
CA LEU A 967 -11.95 -9.70 -1.85
C LEU A 967 -12.93 -10.68 -1.23
N SER A 968 -13.93 -11.12 -2.00
CA SER A 968 -14.77 -12.20 -1.49
C SER A 968 -13.88 -13.41 -1.22
N ALA A 969 -14.13 -14.14 -0.13
CA ALA A 969 -13.42 -15.40 0.13
C ALA A 969 -13.70 -16.48 -0.95
N ALA A 970 -14.57 -16.18 -1.92
CA ALA A 970 -14.87 -17.01 -3.07
C ALA A 970 -14.05 -16.67 -4.34
N ASP A 971 -13.44 -15.47 -4.45
CA ASP A 971 -12.76 -15.02 -5.67
C ASP A 971 -11.54 -14.10 -5.41
N PRO A 972 -10.35 -14.68 -5.12
CA PRO A 972 -9.12 -13.94 -4.85
C PRO A 972 -8.32 -13.62 -6.13
N SER A 973 -8.86 -12.83 -7.06
CA SER A 973 -8.18 -12.45 -8.31
C SER A 973 -7.21 -11.26 -8.17
N ILE A 974 -5.94 -11.47 -8.53
CA ILE A 974 -4.93 -10.38 -8.53
C ILE A 974 -5.23 -9.33 -9.61
N LEU A 975 -5.76 -9.72 -10.78
CA LEU A 975 -6.15 -8.79 -11.84
C LEU A 975 -7.30 -7.88 -11.39
N HIS A 976 -8.32 -8.44 -10.75
CA HIS A 976 -9.41 -7.66 -10.18
C HIS A 976 -8.88 -6.68 -9.12
N PHE A 977 -8.00 -7.12 -8.21
CA PHE A 977 -7.34 -6.24 -7.24
C PHE A 977 -6.57 -5.08 -7.90
N LEU A 978 -5.82 -5.33 -8.97
CA LEU A 978 -5.04 -4.30 -9.68
C LEU A 978 -5.93 -3.29 -10.41
N LEU A 979 -7.09 -3.72 -10.93
CA LEU A 979 -8.08 -2.83 -11.54
C LEU A 979 -8.79 -1.97 -10.47
N ALA A 980 -9.31 -2.58 -9.39
CA ALA A 980 -9.94 -1.87 -8.26
C ALA A 980 -8.98 -0.90 -7.53
N SER A 981 -7.68 -1.23 -7.50
CA SER A 981 -6.64 -0.36 -6.95
C SER A 981 -6.57 1.00 -7.66
N GLY A 982 -7.06 1.13 -8.90
CA GLY A 982 -7.39 2.41 -9.52
C GLY A 982 -6.22 3.38 -9.74
N GLU A 983 -4.99 2.88 -9.80
CA GLU A 983 -3.90 3.62 -10.43
C GLU A 983 -4.10 3.60 -11.96
N GLN A 984 -3.68 4.66 -12.65
CA GLN A 984 -3.81 4.81 -14.10
C GLN A 984 -2.81 3.89 -14.85
N ILE A 985 -3.07 2.58 -14.80
CA ILE A 985 -2.27 1.55 -15.47
C ILE A 985 -2.80 1.39 -16.91
N SER A 986 -1.97 1.71 -17.90
CA SER A 986 -2.34 1.48 -19.30
C SER A 986 -2.55 -0.01 -19.59
N SER A 987 -3.49 -0.38 -20.48
CA SER A 987 -3.75 -1.79 -20.83
C SER A 987 -2.47 -2.52 -21.29
N LYS A 988 -1.57 -1.81 -21.99
CA LYS A 988 -0.25 -2.33 -22.38
C LYS A 988 0.63 -2.64 -21.16
N GLN A 989 0.71 -1.73 -20.19
CA GLN A 989 1.48 -1.94 -18.96
C GLN A 989 0.92 -3.13 -18.16
N LEU A 990 -0.40 -3.18 -17.99
CA LEU A 990 -1.08 -4.25 -17.27
C LEU A 990 -0.78 -5.60 -17.91
N ARG A 991 -0.92 -5.71 -19.24
CA ARG A 991 -0.56 -6.90 -20.02
C ARG A 991 0.92 -7.27 -19.90
N ASP A 992 1.85 -6.30 -19.97
CA ASP A 992 3.29 -6.53 -19.81
C ASP A 992 3.64 -7.07 -18.39
N ASP A 993 2.94 -6.60 -17.36
CA ASP A 993 3.09 -7.08 -15.98
C ASP A 993 2.41 -8.45 -15.76
N LEU A 994 1.21 -8.69 -16.30
CA LEU A 994 0.51 -9.98 -16.24
C LEU A 994 1.27 -11.08 -17.00
N MET A 995 1.82 -10.77 -18.18
CA MET A 995 2.73 -11.66 -18.92
C MET A 995 3.94 -12.06 -18.06
N THR A 996 4.46 -11.11 -17.28
CA THR A 996 5.57 -11.36 -16.36
C THR A 996 5.15 -12.33 -15.24
N MET A 997 3.94 -12.19 -14.69
CA MET A 997 3.43 -13.04 -13.60
C MET A 997 3.09 -14.45 -14.10
N LEU A 998 2.41 -14.58 -15.25
CA LEU A 998 2.07 -15.86 -15.88
C LEU A 998 3.32 -16.71 -16.16
N ILE A 999 4.34 -16.12 -16.79
CA ILE A 999 5.59 -16.82 -17.10
C ILE A 999 6.36 -17.18 -15.82
N ALA A 1000 6.48 -16.25 -14.88
CA ALA A 1000 7.32 -16.45 -13.70
C ALA A 1000 6.71 -17.43 -12.68
N GLY A 1001 5.39 -17.43 -12.50
CA GLY A 1001 4.70 -18.25 -11.50
C GLY A 1001 4.63 -19.73 -11.89
N HIS A 1002 4.26 -20.00 -13.14
CA HIS A 1002 4.04 -21.36 -13.66
C HIS A 1002 5.34 -22.19 -13.76
N GLU A 1003 6.28 -21.78 -14.62
CA GLU A 1003 7.43 -22.62 -14.99
C GLU A 1003 8.38 -22.89 -13.82
N THR A 1004 8.51 -21.92 -12.89
CA THR A 1004 9.43 -22.03 -11.75
C THR A 1004 8.91 -22.96 -10.66
N THR A 1005 7.64 -22.85 -10.25
CA THR A 1005 7.03 -23.78 -9.28
C THR A 1005 7.00 -25.21 -9.85
N ALA A 1006 6.64 -25.37 -11.13
CA ALA A 1006 6.64 -26.68 -11.78
C ALA A 1006 8.00 -27.38 -11.68
N ALA A 1007 9.09 -26.67 -12.00
CA ALA A 1007 10.44 -27.20 -11.89
C ALA A 1007 10.82 -27.55 -10.43
N VAL A 1008 10.43 -26.73 -9.44
CA VAL A 1008 10.67 -27.05 -8.01
C VAL A 1008 9.98 -28.35 -7.60
N LEU A 1009 8.71 -28.54 -7.98
CA LEU A 1009 7.97 -29.76 -7.70
C LEU A 1009 8.56 -30.99 -8.40
N THR A 1010 8.93 -30.87 -9.68
CA THR A 1010 9.61 -31.95 -10.45
C THR A 1010 10.90 -32.40 -9.77
N TRP A 1011 11.79 -31.47 -9.43
CA TRP A 1011 13.06 -31.81 -8.78
C TRP A 1011 12.89 -32.30 -7.34
N THR A 1012 11.84 -31.84 -6.63
CA THR A 1012 11.48 -32.38 -5.31
C THR A 1012 11.06 -33.85 -5.41
N MET A 1013 10.19 -34.20 -6.36
CA MET A 1013 9.79 -35.59 -6.60
C MET A 1013 10.96 -36.49 -7.00
N HIS A 1014 11.88 -35.99 -7.83
CA HIS A 1014 13.11 -36.69 -8.18
C HIS A 1014 14.01 -36.97 -6.95
N CYS A 1015 14.18 -35.98 -6.05
CA CYS A 1015 14.94 -36.18 -4.81
C CYS A 1015 14.28 -37.20 -3.87
N LEU A 1016 12.95 -37.18 -3.77
CA LEU A 1016 12.17 -38.08 -2.91
C LEU A 1016 12.16 -39.53 -3.43
N ALA A 1017 12.15 -39.74 -4.74
CA ALA A 1017 12.23 -41.07 -5.34
C ALA A 1017 13.50 -41.85 -4.94
N ALA A 1018 14.60 -41.15 -4.65
CA ALA A 1018 15.85 -41.75 -4.15
C ALA A 1018 15.89 -41.95 -2.62
N ARG A 1019 14.87 -41.48 -1.88
CA ARG A 1019 14.85 -41.47 -0.41
C ARG A 1019 13.50 -41.89 0.20
N PRO A 1020 13.16 -43.20 0.13
CA PRO A 1020 11.94 -43.73 0.73
C PRO A 1020 11.80 -43.43 2.23
N ASP A 1021 12.92 -43.37 2.95
CA ASP A 1021 12.97 -43.03 4.38
C ASP A 1021 12.44 -41.61 4.68
N ILE A 1022 12.69 -40.66 3.78
CA ILE A 1022 12.13 -39.30 3.88
C ILE A 1022 10.66 -39.29 3.46
N VAL A 1023 10.29 -40.06 2.43
CA VAL A 1023 8.89 -40.18 1.97
C VAL A 1023 7.98 -40.70 3.08
N SER A 1024 8.37 -41.75 3.80
CA SER A 1024 7.57 -42.27 4.93
C SER A 1024 7.41 -41.25 6.05
N ARG A 1025 8.46 -40.47 6.36
CA ARG A 1025 8.40 -39.39 7.37
C ARG A 1025 7.48 -38.24 6.93
N LEU A 1026 7.52 -37.86 5.65
CA LEU A 1026 6.61 -36.86 5.09
C LEU A 1026 5.16 -37.32 5.13
N GLN A 1027 4.90 -38.56 4.70
CA GLN A 1027 3.55 -39.12 4.72
C GLN A 1027 2.98 -39.15 6.13
N ALA A 1028 3.78 -39.52 7.14
CA ALA A 1028 3.38 -39.45 8.55
C ALA A 1028 3.08 -38.02 9.04
N GLU A 1029 3.88 -37.01 8.65
CA GLU A 1029 3.58 -35.60 8.93
C GLU A 1029 2.26 -35.16 8.28
N ILE A 1030 2.07 -35.49 7.00
CA ILE A 1030 0.91 -35.09 6.20
C ILE A 1030 -0.36 -35.75 6.75
N ASP A 1031 -0.32 -37.04 7.08
CA ASP A 1031 -1.45 -37.76 7.67
C ASP A 1031 -1.88 -37.16 9.01
N ALA A 1032 -0.92 -36.83 9.88
CA ALA A 1032 -1.17 -36.26 11.20
C ALA A 1032 -1.69 -34.81 11.17
N VAL A 1033 -1.26 -34.00 10.20
CA VAL A 1033 -1.58 -32.56 10.13
C VAL A 1033 -2.79 -32.27 9.23
N VAL A 1034 -2.93 -32.96 8.09
CA VAL A 1034 -3.92 -32.65 7.05
C VAL A 1034 -5.21 -33.46 7.21
N GLY A 1035 -5.12 -34.73 7.62
CA GLY A 1035 -6.25 -35.65 7.63
C GLY A 1035 -6.77 -35.96 6.22
N ASP A 1036 -8.08 -35.99 6.03
CA ASP A 1036 -8.72 -36.40 4.75
C ASP A 1036 -9.13 -35.23 3.83
N GLY A 1037 -9.04 -34.00 4.32
CA GLY A 1037 -9.49 -32.80 3.64
C GLY A 1037 -8.45 -32.13 2.73
N VAL A 1038 -8.81 -30.96 2.21
CA VAL A 1038 -7.87 -29.99 1.65
C VAL A 1038 -7.11 -29.33 2.79
N PRO A 1039 -5.77 -29.18 2.75
CA PRO A 1039 -5.03 -28.50 3.80
C PRO A 1039 -5.36 -27.01 3.87
N GLY A 1040 -5.94 -26.57 4.98
CA GLY A 1040 -6.14 -25.15 5.29
C GLY A 1040 -4.85 -24.44 5.76
N VAL A 1041 -4.91 -23.12 5.92
CA VAL A 1041 -3.75 -22.25 6.23
C VAL A 1041 -2.92 -22.74 7.43
N GLU A 1042 -3.56 -23.07 8.55
CA GLU A 1042 -2.85 -23.53 9.75
C GLU A 1042 -2.23 -24.92 9.57
N GLN A 1043 -2.85 -25.78 8.75
CA GLN A 1043 -2.30 -27.10 8.42
C GLN A 1043 -1.06 -26.96 7.53
N VAL A 1044 -1.10 -26.08 6.51
CA VAL A 1044 0.07 -25.75 5.68
C VAL A 1044 1.24 -25.21 6.53
N ARG A 1045 0.96 -24.38 7.55
CA ARG A 1045 1.98 -23.93 8.51
C ARG A 1045 2.51 -25.04 9.42
N GLY A 1046 1.72 -26.10 9.66
CA GLY A 1046 2.11 -27.29 10.41
C GLY A 1046 3.05 -28.24 9.65
N LEU A 1047 3.04 -28.22 8.31
CA LEU A 1047 3.85 -29.06 7.42
C LEU A 1047 5.33 -28.61 7.35
N ARG A 1048 6.03 -28.67 8.49
CA ARG A 1048 7.39 -28.15 8.65
C ARG A 1048 8.42 -28.98 7.88
N LEU A 1049 8.37 -30.31 7.95
CA LEU A 1049 9.28 -31.22 7.25
C LEU A 1049 9.05 -31.17 5.74
N THR A 1050 7.79 -31.12 5.30
CA THR A 1050 7.41 -30.89 3.89
C THR A 1050 8.02 -29.59 3.36
N THR A 1051 7.95 -28.53 4.16
CA THR A 1051 8.61 -27.25 3.86
C THR A 1051 10.14 -27.39 3.80
N ARG A 1052 10.78 -28.17 4.69
CA ARG A 1052 12.24 -28.40 4.63
C ARG A 1052 12.67 -29.19 3.41
N VAL A 1053 11.89 -30.20 3.02
CA VAL A 1053 12.12 -31.02 1.83
C VAL A 1053 12.14 -30.16 0.57
N ILE A 1054 11.16 -29.26 0.40
CA ILE A 1054 11.12 -28.33 -0.73
C ILE A 1054 12.31 -27.35 -0.69
N ASN A 1055 12.71 -26.87 0.49
CA ASN A 1055 13.89 -25.99 0.61
C ASN A 1055 15.22 -26.68 0.27
N GLU A 1056 15.44 -27.92 0.72
CA GLU A 1056 16.63 -28.71 0.35
C GLU A 1056 16.60 -29.10 -1.14
N ALA A 1057 15.43 -29.36 -1.71
CA ALA A 1057 15.27 -29.56 -3.15
C ALA A 1057 15.63 -28.29 -3.93
N MET A 1058 15.21 -27.10 -3.49
CA MET A 1058 15.63 -25.81 -4.07
C MET A 1058 17.12 -25.48 -3.83
N ARG A 1059 17.78 -26.07 -2.81
CA ARG A 1059 19.24 -25.98 -2.65
C ARG A 1059 19.95 -26.83 -3.71
N LEU A 1060 19.48 -28.06 -3.94
CA LEU A 1060 20.08 -28.91 -4.98
C LEU A 1060 19.68 -28.47 -6.40
N TYR A 1061 18.48 -27.96 -6.63
CA TYR A 1061 17.97 -27.61 -7.95
C TYR A 1061 17.38 -26.18 -7.96
N PRO A 1062 18.22 -25.15 -7.79
CA PRO A 1062 17.79 -23.76 -7.68
C PRO A 1062 17.19 -23.22 -8.98
N GLN A 1063 16.08 -22.49 -8.84
CA GLN A 1063 15.32 -21.89 -9.94
C GLN A 1063 15.29 -20.35 -9.77
N PRO A 1064 16.17 -19.57 -10.44
CA PRO A 1064 17.16 -19.96 -11.46
C PRO A 1064 18.55 -20.32 -10.88
N PRO A 1065 19.36 -21.11 -11.61
CA PRO A 1065 20.70 -21.54 -11.17
C PRO A 1065 21.76 -20.43 -11.20
N VAL A 1066 21.54 -19.35 -11.96
CA VAL A 1066 22.46 -18.21 -12.12
C VAL A 1066 21.66 -16.90 -12.15
N LEU A 1067 22.12 -15.89 -11.38
CA LEU A 1067 21.55 -14.53 -11.43
C LEU A 1067 22.45 -13.61 -12.26
N ILE A 1068 21.91 -13.07 -13.35
CA ILE A 1068 22.62 -12.14 -14.24
C ILE A 1068 22.50 -10.70 -13.71
N ARG A 1069 23.61 -9.97 -13.67
CA ARG A 1069 23.67 -8.53 -13.35
C ARG A 1069 24.62 -7.80 -14.28
N ARG A 1070 24.42 -6.49 -14.49
CA ARG A 1070 25.39 -5.60 -15.14
C ARG A 1070 25.77 -4.46 -14.21
N ALA A 1071 27.07 -4.18 -14.07
CA ALA A 1071 27.56 -3.03 -13.34
C ALA A 1071 27.28 -1.74 -14.12
N LEU A 1072 26.58 -0.78 -13.51
CA LEU A 1072 26.25 0.52 -14.11
C LEU A 1072 27.43 1.50 -13.99
N GLY A 1073 28.09 1.49 -12.83
CA GLY A 1073 29.34 2.20 -12.54
C GLY A 1073 30.42 1.23 -12.02
N PRO A 1074 31.67 1.72 -11.88
CA PRO A 1074 32.77 0.89 -11.36
C PRO A 1074 32.51 0.46 -9.92
N ASP A 1075 32.92 -0.78 -9.56
CA ASP A 1075 32.90 -1.29 -8.19
C ASP A 1075 34.17 -2.12 -7.91
N THR A 1076 34.36 -2.59 -6.68
CA THR A 1076 35.42 -3.51 -6.28
C THR A 1076 34.82 -4.71 -5.57
N LEU A 1077 35.06 -5.91 -6.11
CA LEU A 1077 34.61 -7.19 -5.57
C LEU A 1077 35.78 -7.89 -4.87
N GLY A 1078 35.85 -7.73 -3.54
CA GLY A 1078 36.98 -8.21 -2.75
C GLY A 1078 38.29 -7.53 -3.16
N ALA A 1079 39.22 -8.29 -3.74
CA ALA A 1079 40.50 -7.77 -4.25
C ALA A 1079 40.47 -7.32 -5.73
N TYR A 1080 39.34 -7.48 -6.43
CA TYR A 1080 39.26 -7.30 -7.89
C TYR A 1080 38.45 -6.06 -8.28
N HIS A 1081 38.99 -5.23 -9.17
CA HIS A 1081 38.26 -4.11 -9.74
C HIS A 1081 37.31 -4.55 -10.86
N LEU A 1082 36.08 -4.04 -10.81
CA LEU A 1082 35.01 -4.29 -11.75
C LEU A 1082 34.70 -3.00 -12.52
N PRO A 1083 34.93 -2.94 -13.85
CA PRO A 1083 34.61 -1.76 -14.64
C PRO A 1083 33.10 -1.61 -14.85
N ALA A 1084 32.65 -0.37 -15.10
CA ALA A 1084 31.30 -0.10 -15.58
C ALA A 1084 31.02 -0.86 -16.90
N GLY A 1085 29.78 -1.31 -17.08
CA GLY A 1085 29.35 -2.12 -18.22
C GLY A 1085 29.66 -3.61 -18.12
N ALA A 1086 30.40 -4.08 -17.09
CA ALA A 1086 30.70 -5.50 -16.93
C ALA A 1086 29.45 -6.32 -16.58
N ASP A 1087 29.23 -7.41 -17.31
CA ASP A 1087 28.22 -8.42 -17.00
C ASP A 1087 28.75 -9.46 -15.99
N LEU A 1088 27.90 -9.85 -15.04
CA LEU A 1088 28.21 -10.74 -13.93
C LEU A 1088 27.18 -11.87 -13.81
N PHE A 1089 27.66 -13.04 -13.41
CA PHE A 1089 26.89 -14.22 -13.07
C PHE A 1089 27.11 -14.57 -11.61
N ILE A 1090 26.11 -14.34 -10.75
CA ILE A 1090 26.10 -14.90 -9.40
C ILE A 1090 25.62 -16.35 -9.55
N SER A 1091 26.52 -17.32 -9.40
CA SER A 1091 26.16 -18.74 -9.53
C SER A 1091 25.53 -19.22 -8.23
N VAL A 1092 24.20 -19.34 -8.24
CA VAL A 1092 23.42 -19.88 -7.12
C VAL A 1092 23.74 -21.36 -6.97
N TRP A 1093 23.85 -22.08 -8.09
CA TRP A 1093 24.30 -23.48 -8.14
C TRP A 1093 25.62 -23.72 -7.39
N ASN A 1094 26.60 -22.83 -7.54
CA ASN A 1094 27.89 -22.94 -6.84
C ASN A 1094 27.76 -22.58 -5.35
N LEU A 1095 27.02 -21.52 -5.01
CA LEU A 1095 26.80 -21.11 -3.60
C LEU A 1095 26.12 -22.21 -2.80
N HIS A 1096 25.08 -22.81 -3.37
CA HIS A 1096 24.30 -23.90 -2.77
C HIS A 1096 25.05 -25.23 -2.64
N ARG A 1097 26.16 -25.41 -3.39
CA ARG A 1097 27.03 -26.61 -3.33
C ARG A 1097 28.43 -26.34 -2.79
N SER A 1098 28.70 -25.13 -2.29
CA SER A 1098 30.02 -24.81 -1.76
C SER A 1098 30.31 -25.65 -0.49
N PRO A 1099 31.38 -26.45 -0.45
CA PRO A 1099 31.77 -27.22 0.75
C PRO A 1099 32.20 -26.31 1.91
N GLU A 1100 32.38 -25.01 1.67
CA GLU A 1100 32.64 -23.99 2.70
C GLU A 1100 31.37 -23.62 3.50
N TYR A 1101 30.19 -23.72 2.89
CA TYR A 1101 28.91 -23.35 3.50
C TYR A 1101 28.04 -24.57 3.86
N TRP A 1102 28.23 -25.72 3.18
CA TRP A 1102 27.37 -26.89 3.28
C TRP A 1102 28.17 -28.17 3.51
N ALA A 1103 27.95 -28.83 4.65
CA ALA A 1103 28.41 -30.19 4.88
C ALA A 1103 27.71 -31.17 3.91
N GLU A 1104 28.44 -32.11 3.32
CA GLU A 1104 27.91 -33.05 2.31
C GLU A 1104 27.09 -32.35 1.20
N PRO A 1105 27.70 -31.40 0.45
CA PRO A 1105 26.97 -30.44 -0.37
C PRO A 1105 26.12 -31.05 -1.50
N ASN A 1106 26.46 -32.27 -1.95
CA ASN A 1106 25.73 -32.98 -3.00
C ASN A 1106 24.63 -33.92 -2.47
N ALA A 1107 24.60 -34.21 -1.16
CA ALA A 1107 23.59 -35.08 -0.57
C ALA A 1107 22.27 -34.32 -0.33
N PHE A 1108 21.14 -34.98 -0.60
CA PHE A 1108 19.81 -34.49 -0.23
C PHE A 1108 19.54 -34.81 1.25
N ASN A 1109 19.58 -33.79 2.11
CA ASN A 1109 19.32 -33.94 3.55
C ASN A 1109 18.45 -32.77 4.08
N PRO A 1110 17.12 -32.96 4.23
CA PRO A 1110 16.22 -31.95 4.78
C PRO A 1110 16.49 -31.59 6.24
N ASP A 1111 17.03 -32.52 7.04
CA ASP A 1111 17.29 -32.34 8.48
C ASP A 1111 18.44 -31.33 8.74
N ARG A 1112 19.17 -30.96 7.69
CA ARG A 1112 20.11 -29.84 7.65
C ARG A 1112 19.48 -28.50 8.06
N PHE A 1113 18.17 -28.35 7.84
CA PHE A 1113 17.41 -27.16 8.21
C PHE A 1113 16.51 -27.48 9.43
N PRO A 1114 16.94 -27.19 10.67
CA PRO A 1114 16.24 -27.64 11.88
C PRO A 1114 14.76 -27.24 11.91
N LEU A 1115 13.86 -28.12 12.34
CA LEU A 1115 12.41 -27.88 12.31
C LEU A 1115 11.95 -26.73 13.22
N ASP A 1116 12.73 -26.39 14.24
CA ASP A 1116 12.47 -25.28 15.17
C ASP A 1116 13.18 -23.97 14.79
N ALA A 1117 14.02 -23.98 13.75
CA ALA A 1117 14.63 -22.78 13.20
C ALA A 1117 13.64 -22.01 12.28
N PRO A 1118 13.89 -20.72 12.01
CA PRO A 1118 13.21 -20.00 10.93
C PRO A 1118 13.33 -20.72 9.57
N VAL A 1119 12.38 -20.48 8.66
CA VAL A 1119 12.47 -21.03 7.29
C VAL A 1119 13.71 -20.46 6.59
N PRO A 1120 14.60 -21.30 6.01
CA PRO A 1120 15.86 -20.86 5.44
C PRO A 1120 15.62 -19.87 4.29
N ASN A 1121 16.38 -18.79 4.26
CA ASN A 1121 16.28 -17.74 3.24
C ASN A 1121 17.61 -16.97 3.11
N GLU A 1122 17.64 -15.94 2.26
CA GLU A 1122 18.85 -15.17 1.97
C GLU A 1122 19.42 -14.43 3.18
N VAL A 1123 18.61 -14.16 4.21
CA VAL A 1123 19.04 -13.46 5.43
C VAL A 1123 19.50 -14.46 6.49
N THR A 1124 18.76 -15.55 6.74
CA THR A 1124 19.12 -16.55 7.76
C THR A 1124 20.45 -17.24 7.42
N GLU A 1125 20.64 -17.62 6.15
CA GLU A 1125 21.84 -18.30 5.67
C GLU A 1125 22.92 -17.33 5.17
N ASN A 1126 22.89 -16.05 5.58
CA ASN A 1126 23.89 -15.03 5.24
C ASN A 1126 24.25 -14.94 3.74
N PHE A 1127 23.24 -15.02 2.85
CA PHE A 1127 23.37 -15.05 1.38
C PHE A 1127 24.05 -16.31 0.79
N ALA A 1128 24.33 -17.36 1.57
CA ALA A 1128 24.73 -18.66 1.05
C ALA A 1128 23.56 -19.44 0.43
N TYR A 1129 22.32 -19.16 0.85
CA TYR A 1129 21.08 -19.74 0.32
C TYR A 1129 20.23 -18.68 -0.38
N LEU A 1130 20.11 -18.74 -1.73
CA LEU A 1130 19.39 -17.75 -2.54
C LEU A 1130 18.27 -18.36 -3.42
N PRO A 1131 17.32 -19.14 -2.87
CA PRO A 1131 16.30 -19.85 -3.67
C PRO A 1131 15.45 -18.91 -4.53
N PHE A 1132 15.09 -17.74 -3.99
CA PHE A 1132 14.26 -16.72 -4.65
C PHE A 1132 15.08 -15.47 -5.03
N GLY A 1133 16.40 -15.64 -5.20
CA GLY A 1133 17.37 -14.54 -5.28
C GLY A 1133 17.56 -13.85 -3.92
N GLY A 1134 17.80 -12.54 -3.92
CA GLY A 1134 17.98 -11.80 -2.68
C GLY A 1134 18.04 -10.28 -2.83
N GLY A 1135 17.96 -9.59 -1.69
CA GLY A 1135 17.99 -8.13 -1.59
C GLY A 1135 16.82 -7.43 -2.29
N LYS A 1136 17.02 -6.20 -2.77
CA LYS A 1136 15.93 -5.37 -3.33
C LYS A 1136 15.20 -6.02 -4.51
N ARG A 1137 15.91 -6.86 -5.28
CA ARG A 1137 15.39 -7.56 -6.48
C ARG A 1137 14.98 -9.03 -6.21
N LYS A 1138 14.78 -9.43 -4.94
CA LYS A 1138 14.20 -10.74 -4.58
C LYS A 1138 12.86 -10.98 -5.30
N CYS A 1139 12.50 -12.25 -5.54
CA CYS A 1139 11.18 -12.61 -6.06
C CYS A 1139 10.04 -11.91 -5.28
N ILE A 1140 8.92 -11.67 -5.96
CA ILE A 1140 7.72 -11.06 -5.36
C ILE A 1140 6.68 -12.10 -4.94
N GLY A 1141 6.69 -13.27 -5.61
CA GLY A 1141 5.82 -14.42 -5.30
C GLY A 1141 6.55 -15.53 -4.55
N ASP A 1142 7.55 -15.22 -3.71
CA ASP A 1142 8.30 -16.23 -2.95
C ASP A 1142 7.39 -16.99 -1.96
N GLN A 1143 6.48 -16.28 -1.30
CA GLN A 1143 5.46 -16.89 -0.45
C GLN A 1143 4.42 -17.66 -1.28
N PHE A 1144 4.03 -17.16 -2.45
CA PHE A 1144 3.05 -17.81 -3.32
C PHE A 1144 3.56 -19.19 -3.75
N ALA A 1145 4.75 -19.24 -4.37
CA ALA A 1145 5.35 -20.48 -4.85
C ALA A 1145 5.64 -21.49 -3.72
N LEU A 1146 5.99 -21.02 -2.52
CA LEU A 1146 6.21 -21.92 -1.37
C LEU A 1146 4.91 -22.54 -0.85
N PHE A 1147 3.84 -21.75 -0.68
CA PHE A 1147 2.53 -22.26 -0.27
C PHE A 1147 1.93 -23.19 -1.34
N GLU A 1148 1.99 -22.80 -2.61
CA GLU A 1148 1.59 -23.61 -3.76
C GLU A 1148 2.32 -24.98 -3.76
N SER A 1149 3.66 -24.96 -3.63
CA SER A 1149 4.48 -26.18 -3.60
C SER A 1149 4.14 -27.10 -2.43
N VAL A 1150 3.97 -26.55 -1.22
CA VAL A 1150 3.64 -27.34 -0.01
C VAL A 1150 2.25 -27.97 -0.14
N VAL A 1151 1.25 -27.21 -0.61
CA VAL A 1151 -0.12 -27.72 -0.80
C VAL A 1151 -0.15 -28.81 -1.87
N ALA A 1152 0.45 -28.56 -3.04
CA ALA A 1152 0.47 -29.53 -4.13
C ALA A 1152 1.18 -30.84 -3.73
N LEU A 1153 2.36 -30.74 -3.10
CA LEU A 1153 3.12 -31.91 -2.65
C LEU A 1153 2.37 -32.70 -1.57
N ALA A 1154 1.75 -32.01 -0.60
CA ALA A 1154 0.98 -32.66 0.47
C ALA A 1154 -0.25 -33.41 -0.06
N VAL A 1155 -1.04 -32.78 -0.94
CA VAL A 1155 -2.23 -33.40 -1.55
C VAL A 1155 -1.87 -34.65 -2.36
N LEU A 1156 -0.73 -34.62 -3.08
CA LEU A 1156 -0.26 -35.75 -3.88
C LEU A 1156 0.30 -36.90 -3.02
N LEU A 1157 1.21 -36.62 -2.08
CA LEU A 1157 1.82 -37.67 -1.24
C LEU A 1157 0.84 -38.28 -0.22
N ARG A 1158 -0.23 -37.55 0.16
CA ARG A 1158 -1.34 -38.11 0.94
C ARG A 1158 -2.05 -39.25 0.21
N ARG A 1159 -2.25 -39.09 -1.11
CA ARG A 1159 -3.13 -39.95 -1.93
C ARG A 1159 -2.39 -41.02 -2.73
N PHE A 1160 -1.12 -40.79 -3.06
CA PHE A 1160 -0.36 -41.66 -3.95
C PHE A 1160 1.03 -41.99 -3.45
N GLU A 1161 1.49 -43.18 -3.83
CA GLU A 1161 2.88 -43.58 -3.81
C GLU A 1161 3.48 -43.37 -5.20
N PHE A 1162 4.68 -42.78 -5.25
CA PHE A 1162 5.39 -42.47 -6.48
C PHE A 1162 6.72 -43.23 -6.51
N THR A 1163 6.97 -43.94 -7.60
CA THR A 1163 8.23 -44.67 -7.84
C THR A 1163 8.75 -44.37 -9.24
N MET A 1164 10.06 -44.45 -9.48
CA MET A 1164 10.61 -44.28 -10.83
C MET A 1164 10.07 -45.38 -11.76
N ALA A 1165 9.65 -45.01 -12.97
CA ALA A 1165 9.17 -46.00 -13.93
C ALA A 1165 10.35 -46.89 -14.42
N PRO A 1166 10.24 -48.23 -14.45
CA PRO A 1166 11.35 -49.13 -14.76
C PRO A 1166 12.04 -48.90 -16.12
N ASN A 1167 11.31 -48.35 -17.09
CA ASN A 1167 11.79 -48.05 -18.44
C ASN A 1167 11.99 -46.53 -18.68
N ALA A 1168 12.09 -45.72 -17.62
CA ALA A 1168 12.30 -44.29 -17.75
C ALA A 1168 13.69 -43.97 -18.35
N PRO A 1169 13.82 -42.94 -19.21
CA PRO A 1169 15.13 -42.42 -19.60
C PRO A 1169 15.87 -41.85 -18.37
N PRO A 1170 17.22 -41.84 -18.36
CA PRO A 1170 17.97 -41.23 -17.27
C PRO A 1170 17.65 -39.73 -17.14
N VAL A 1171 17.36 -39.29 -15.91
CA VAL A 1171 16.95 -37.92 -15.59
C VAL A 1171 18.15 -36.96 -15.72
N ASN A 1172 18.44 -36.58 -16.95
CA ASN A 1172 19.45 -35.61 -17.31
C ASN A 1172 18.91 -34.18 -17.20
N MET A 1173 19.80 -33.21 -17.05
CA MET A 1173 19.47 -31.79 -16.91
C MET A 1173 19.59 -31.04 -18.24
N THR A 1174 18.56 -30.31 -18.63
CA THR A 1174 18.56 -29.24 -19.64
C THR A 1174 18.38 -27.89 -18.95
N THR A 1175 18.60 -26.78 -19.66
CA THR A 1175 18.60 -25.44 -19.04
C THR A 1175 18.14 -24.35 -19.98
N GLY A 1176 17.00 -23.76 -19.64
CA GLY A 1176 16.53 -22.49 -20.18
C GLY A 1176 16.77 -21.36 -19.18
N ALA A 1177 15.71 -20.67 -18.77
CA ALA A 1177 15.74 -19.81 -17.58
C ALA A 1177 15.82 -20.63 -16.28
N THR A 1178 15.24 -21.82 -16.30
CA THR A 1178 15.11 -22.81 -15.22
C THR A 1178 15.80 -24.13 -15.60
N ILE A 1179 15.94 -25.03 -14.62
CA ILE A 1179 16.48 -26.38 -14.79
C ILE A 1179 15.33 -27.32 -15.15
N HIS A 1180 15.37 -27.90 -16.35
CA HIS A 1180 14.40 -28.87 -16.87
C HIS A 1180 15.01 -30.27 -16.97
N THR A 1181 14.18 -31.29 -17.15
CA THR A 1181 14.69 -32.63 -17.50
C THR A 1181 14.88 -32.74 -19.02
N SER A 1182 15.93 -33.42 -19.47
CA SER A 1182 16.21 -33.59 -20.90
C SER A 1182 15.24 -34.52 -21.62
N GLY A 1183 14.48 -35.32 -20.87
CA GLY A 1183 13.66 -36.41 -21.41
C GLY A 1183 12.46 -36.79 -20.53
N GLY A 1184 11.96 -35.87 -19.70
CA GLY A 1184 10.82 -36.09 -18.81
C GLY A 1184 11.18 -36.80 -17.50
N LEU A 1185 10.38 -36.55 -16.45
CA LEU A 1185 10.40 -37.31 -15.20
C LEU A 1185 9.24 -38.32 -15.20
N TYR A 1186 9.49 -39.54 -15.67
CA TYR A 1186 8.48 -40.60 -15.72
C TYR A 1186 8.40 -41.39 -14.41
N MET A 1187 7.25 -41.34 -13.76
CA MET A 1187 7.00 -42.01 -12.48
C MET A 1187 5.76 -42.91 -12.56
N ASN A 1188 5.85 -44.08 -11.95
CA ASN A 1188 4.70 -44.93 -11.67
C ASN A 1188 3.95 -44.37 -10.46
N VAL A 1189 2.65 -44.15 -10.62
CA VAL A 1189 1.75 -43.64 -9.58
C VAL A 1189 0.86 -44.78 -9.12
N ARG A 1190 0.76 -45.01 -7.80
CA ARG A 1190 -0.15 -46.00 -7.20
C ARG A 1190 -1.02 -45.35 -6.13
N PRO A 1191 -2.32 -45.67 -6.02
CA PRO A 1191 -3.12 -45.23 -4.89
C PRO A 1191 -2.52 -45.74 -3.58
N ARG A 1192 -2.34 -44.86 -2.61
CA ARG A 1192 -1.80 -45.22 -1.29
C ARG A 1192 -2.89 -45.91 -0.46
N ALA A 1193 -2.55 -47.03 0.19
CA ALA A 1193 -3.44 -47.67 1.15
C ALA A 1193 -3.51 -46.85 2.44
N PHE A 1194 -4.72 -46.54 2.90
CA PHE A 1194 -4.94 -45.83 4.16
C PHE A 1194 -4.86 -46.86 5.29
N VAL A 1195 -4.00 -46.62 6.28
CA VAL A 1195 -3.93 -47.43 7.51
C VAL A 1195 -4.91 -46.84 8.52
N GLU A 1196 -6.00 -47.55 8.83
CA GLU A 1196 -7.04 -47.06 9.74
C GLU A 1196 -6.59 -47.02 11.22
N ASP A 1197 -5.53 -47.77 11.58
CA ASP A 1197 -5.03 -47.94 12.96
C ASP A 1197 -3.74 -47.16 13.28
N ALA A 1198 -3.67 -45.88 12.91
CA ALA A 1198 -2.68 -44.97 13.51
C ALA A 1198 -3.28 -44.34 14.79
N PRO A 1199 -2.68 -44.52 15.99
CA PRO A 1199 -3.23 -43.92 17.21
C PRO A 1199 -3.22 -42.40 17.05
N VAL A 1200 -4.39 -41.79 17.27
CA VAL A 1200 -4.56 -40.33 17.24
C VAL A 1200 -3.62 -39.72 18.28
N VAL A 1201 -2.49 -39.20 17.82
CA VAL A 1201 -1.58 -38.42 18.67
C VAL A 1201 -2.41 -37.25 19.19
N ALA A 1202 -2.57 -37.19 20.51
CA ALA A 1202 -3.42 -36.20 21.16
C ALA A 1202 -3.06 -34.81 20.65
N ARG A 1203 -4.08 -34.04 20.25
CA ARG A 1203 -3.90 -32.62 19.93
C ARG A 1203 -3.16 -31.97 21.11
N PRO A 1204 -2.13 -31.13 20.88
CA PRO A 1204 -1.59 -30.33 21.97
C PRO A 1204 -2.74 -29.48 22.52
N GLU A 1205 -3.18 -29.77 23.74
CA GLU A 1205 -4.25 -29.02 24.38
C GLU A 1205 -3.85 -27.55 24.49
N PRO A 1206 -4.78 -26.60 24.28
CA PRO A 1206 -4.54 -25.25 24.73
C PRO A 1206 -4.34 -25.30 26.25
N LEU A 1207 -3.25 -24.72 26.74
CA LEU A 1207 -2.93 -24.65 28.17
C LEU A 1207 -4.03 -23.87 28.93
N LEU A 1208 -5.08 -24.59 29.32
CA LEU A 1208 -6.07 -24.18 30.30
C LEU A 1208 -5.45 -24.40 31.68
N SER A 1209 -5.28 -23.32 32.43
CA SER A 1209 -4.78 -23.37 33.80
C SER A 1209 -5.74 -24.14 34.71
N GLU A 1210 -5.27 -25.22 35.33
CA GLU A 1210 -6.01 -25.89 36.40
C GLU A 1210 -6.27 -24.94 37.59
N PRO A 1211 -7.41 -25.10 38.30
CA PRO A 1211 -7.72 -24.31 39.48
C PRO A 1211 -6.91 -24.82 40.69
N VAL A 1212 -6.01 -23.98 41.21
CA VAL A 1212 -5.29 -24.30 42.46
C VAL A 1212 -6.27 -24.22 43.62
N LEU A 1213 -6.47 -25.36 44.29
CA LEU A 1213 -7.22 -25.49 45.54
C LEU A 1213 -6.56 -24.67 46.67
N ASN A 1214 -7.39 -24.08 47.54
CA ASN A 1214 -6.94 -23.34 48.71
C ASN A 1214 -6.17 -24.24 49.70
N ALA A 1215 -4.98 -23.78 50.10
CA ALA A 1215 -4.29 -24.11 51.35
C ALA A 1215 -3.33 -22.98 51.72
#